data_AF-A0A953NDQ9-F1
#
_entry.id   AF-A0A953NDQ9-F1
#
_cell.length_a   1.000
_cell.length_b   1.000
_cell.length_c   1.000
_cell.angle_alpha   90.00
_cell.angle_beta   90.00
_cell.angle_gamma   90.00
#
_symmetry.space_group_name_H-M   'P 1'
#
loop_
_entity.id
_entity.type
_entity.pdbx_description
1 polymer ?
#
loop_
_entity_poly.entity_id
_entity_poly.type
_entity_poly.pdbx_seq_one_letter_code
_entity_poly.pdbx_strand_id
1 'polypeptide(L)'
;MKKIRFLLPTLYSFVLFSVSCVKQEAENKTKDKQNDSLIISNVLKETDTIKTGNSAEAKKPAQQEKKKEQSQTIDIKKQSSSQKSDLNPFNDLNSIEKNITISILSYKNKDANSSWAVLKNNISELIPLLGLNQDIKSKYSIGYANDNNPNVDNNAGTIKNISVKFSHNNQSSVLYFNLNGFYLQNKSLLKNNKNNHKLSKINYPSQKSESFEERKLDNNKIQEMILSTKNTTPNFYSHIDYQITKVNKPLNSVSKTDNKIKLELLDKNQKPVSGVKWFLRTYYPQDAVYSAGQGLEDALVKLDEDGTVTAKEHTGENKSAEIWAEYKGYLFRRDIMILNKTHSDYDVQEEEAREKAIEVAKDWHNLSNYQKALKAYDWITKNIAYEERGPRVDQTAYSAIIEKRTVCTGYTLAFKMFMDILGVPCSTIQGNVRDQNYADDKHIWNLVELDDGWYHVDATWGIDRNKLGNNNYYYFLIGNDDISLNRDFIKPSEKIMGKKYLFSKIDNYISDLKQAQKVIEITKLERPDDKGIVLQTDLKFNDSRKLTDLVSKSIDEHGYLKGSPHINEYMNMRRYLYESLYKISAKNKTNINLMLSAEPNGRFIKIDNLDNIELSIENIDVKGAFIKDVVKKDSSYFVSLINFDNTGECIVAIRVFKDGYKFKLNQDKFKFVVQKHSKPEAYLETYNSDSGILKGVDNSMQYRIFGTEWKDVNSNEILLKGIGTKQILVRRKATADKEASDIQFIYPKKQKDIDFIVKVYNNEIIGVDQTMQYRLKDSDDWININTLRLKNLSDGIYEIRVKPQINVLASDYKEVKISRN
;
A
#
# COMPACT_ATOMS: atom_id res chain seq x y z
N MET A 1 -11.54 6.57 32.16
CA MET A 1 -11.68 5.36 31.32
C MET A 1 -11.11 5.64 29.95
N LYS A 2 -9.83 5.28 29.72
CA LYS A 2 -9.10 5.49 28.45
C LYS A 2 -8.94 4.13 27.75
N LYS A 3 -9.14 4.14 26.43
CA LYS A 3 -9.08 3.02 25.48
C LYS A 3 -7.71 2.32 25.52
N ILE A 4 -7.70 0.99 25.57
CA ILE A 4 -6.52 0.14 25.33
C ILE A 4 -6.75 -0.57 23.98
N ARG A 5 -5.86 -0.31 23.00
CA ARG A 5 -5.79 -0.99 21.70
C ARG A 5 -4.67 -2.05 21.78
N PHE A 6 -4.95 -3.29 21.44
CA PHE A 6 -3.92 -4.32 21.22
C PHE A 6 -3.60 -4.46 19.72
N LEU A 7 -2.31 -4.61 19.40
CA LEU A 7 -1.71 -4.76 18.07
C LEU A 7 -1.39 -6.24 17.77
N LEU A 8 -1.80 -6.72 16.58
CA LEU A 8 -1.23 -7.85 15.80
C LEU A 8 -1.50 -7.54 14.31
N PRO A 9 -0.56 -7.80 13.37
CA PRO A 9 -0.62 -7.21 12.03
C PRO A 9 -1.46 -8.02 11.03
N THR A 10 -2.12 -7.26 10.14
CA THR A 10 -2.57 -7.62 8.78
C THR A 10 -3.48 -8.85 8.63
N LEU A 11 -4.70 -8.73 9.17
CA LEU A 11 -5.97 -9.21 8.60
C LEU A 11 -7.17 -8.72 9.45
N TYR A 12 -6.90 -8.30 10.69
CA TYR A 12 -7.91 -7.97 11.71
C TYR A 12 -8.48 -6.54 11.69
N SER A 13 -8.13 -5.68 10.72
CA SER A 13 -8.74 -4.34 10.64
C SER A 13 -10.18 -4.32 10.10
N PHE A 14 -10.71 -5.44 9.61
CA PHE A 14 -12.06 -5.50 9.04
C PHE A 14 -13.19 -5.76 10.06
N VAL A 15 -12.89 -6.36 11.22
CA VAL A 15 -13.95 -6.73 12.18
C VAL A 15 -14.43 -5.53 13.02
N LEU A 16 -13.55 -4.57 13.31
CA LEU A 16 -13.82 -3.48 14.27
C LEU A 16 -14.81 -2.41 13.78
N PHE A 17 -15.18 -2.36 12.50
CA PHE A 17 -16.16 -1.39 11.99
C PHE A 17 -17.61 -1.91 11.94
N SER A 18 -17.82 -3.22 12.00
CA SER A 18 -19.17 -3.81 12.03
C SER A 18 -19.95 -3.46 13.32
N VAL A 19 -19.26 -3.04 14.38
CA VAL A 19 -19.85 -2.60 15.65
C VAL A 19 -20.26 -1.12 15.62
N SER A 20 -19.65 -0.29 14.77
CA SER A 20 -19.98 1.15 14.70
C SER A 20 -21.21 1.44 13.83
N CYS A 21 -21.50 0.60 12.82
CA CYS A 21 -22.75 0.70 12.03
C CYS A 21 -24.00 0.40 12.87
N VAL A 22 -23.90 -0.53 13.83
CA VAL A 22 -25.06 -0.95 14.66
C VAL A 22 -25.47 0.13 15.66
N LYS A 23 -24.55 0.98 16.14
CA LYS A 23 -24.92 2.10 17.02
C LYS A 23 -25.71 3.20 16.31
N GLN A 24 -25.44 3.43 15.03
CA GLN A 24 -26.10 4.49 14.26
C GLN A 24 -27.48 4.04 13.72
N GLU A 25 -27.66 2.75 13.41
CA GLU A 25 -28.99 2.20 13.06
C GLU A 25 -29.92 2.02 14.27
N ALA A 26 -29.39 1.72 15.46
CA ALA A 26 -30.21 1.60 16.67
C ALA A 26 -30.75 2.95 17.16
N GLU A 27 -30.00 4.05 16.95
CA GLU A 27 -30.42 5.42 17.29
C GLU A 27 -31.40 6.01 16.26
N ASN A 28 -31.34 5.59 14.99
CA ASN A 28 -32.32 6.02 13.97
C ASN A 28 -33.64 5.23 14.03
N LYS A 29 -33.61 3.92 14.35
CA LYS A 29 -34.84 3.10 14.49
C LYS A 29 -35.69 3.43 15.71
N THR A 30 -35.17 4.19 16.68
CA THR A 30 -35.95 4.66 17.85
C THR A 30 -36.66 6.00 17.61
N LYS A 31 -36.33 6.72 16.53
CA LYS A 31 -37.03 7.98 16.17
C LYS A 31 -38.19 7.80 15.20
N ASP A 32 -38.23 6.73 14.41
CA ASP A 32 -39.31 6.48 13.43
C ASP A 32 -40.51 5.70 13.98
N LYS A 33 -40.52 5.33 15.26
CA LYS A 33 -41.65 4.62 15.90
C LYS A 33 -42.62 5.49 16.69
N GLN A 34 -42.50 6.83 16.59
CA GLN A 34 -43.32 7.76 17.37
C GLN A 34 -44.31 8.61 16.56
N ASN A 35 -44.50 8.39 15.25
CA ASN A 35 -45.38 9.26 14.45
C ASN A 35 -46.45 8.58 13.57
N ASP A 36 -46.67 7.26 13.69
CA ASP A 36 -47.78 6.60 12.99
C ASP A 36 -48.89 6.19 13.95
N SER A 37 -49.65 7.18 14.42
CA SER A 37 -51.04 6.98 14.81
C SER A 37 -51.81 8.29 14.70
N LEU A 38 -52.39 8.62 13.54
CA LEU A 38 -53.62 9.42 13.48
C LEU A 38 -54.24 9.42 12.07
N ILE A 39 -55.39 8.74 11.99
CA ILE A 39 -56.61 9.09 11.24
C ILE A 39 -56.74 8.78 9.74
N ILE A 40 -57.72 7.90 9.51
CA ILE A 40 -58.44 7.53 8.30
C ILE A 40 -59.52 8.59 7.98
N SER A 41 -59.73 8.95 6.71
CA SER A 41 -61.03 8.86 5.98
C SER A 41 -61.20 9.85 4.81
N ASN A 42 -61.85 9.33 3.75
CA ASN A 42 -62.70 9.99 2.73
C ASN A 42 -62.04 10.83 1.60
N VAL A 43 -62.51 10.88 0.35
CA VAL A 43 -63.36 10.08 -0.58
C VAL A 43 -63.41 10.94 -1.88
N LEU A 44 -63.25 10.31 -3.07
CA LEU A 44 -63.74 10.67 -4.42
C LEU A 44 -63.72 12.13 -4.95
N LYS A 45 -63.14 12.37 -6.15
CA LYS A 45 -63.81 12.44 -7.50
C LYS A 45 -63.15 13.41 -8.50
N GLU A 46 -63.25 13.00 -9.77
CA GLU A 46 -63.40 13.78 -11.02
C GLU A 46 -62.17 14.38 -11.75
N THR A 47 -61.78 13.64 -12.80
CA THR A 47 -61.55 14.04 -14.21
C THR A 47 -61.85 15.50 -14.59
N ASP A 48 -60.98 16.15 -15.38
CA ASP A 48 -61.16 16.23 -16.85
C ASP A 48 -60.00 16.95 -17.58
N THR A 49 -60.08 16.87 -18.91
CA THR A 49 -59.04 16.88 -19.93
C THR A 49 -58.90 18.23 -20.68
N ILE A 50 -57.99 18.29 -21.69
CA ILE A 50 -57.92 19.20 -22.88
C ILE A 50 -56.77 20.25 -22.79
N LYS A 51 -55.63 20.08 -23.52
CA LYS A 51 -55.30 20.49 -24.92
C LYS A 51 -55.41 22.03 -25.08
N THR A 52 -54.56 22.83 -25.73
CA THR A 52 -53.65 22.78 -26.89
C THR A 52 -53.32 24.27 -27.17
N GLY A 53 -52.20 24.63 -27.81
CA GLY A 53 -52.14 25.95 -28.47
C GLY A 53 -50.76 26.55 -28.70
N ASN A 54 -50.38 26.61 -29.97
CA ASN A 54 -49.13 27.06 -30.57
C ASN A 54 -48.97 28.59 -30.73
N SER A 55 -47.77 28.96 -31.20
CA SER A 55 -47.37 30.14 -32.01
C SER A 55 -46.97 31.39 -31.20
N ALA A 56 -45.85 32.10 -31.40
CA ALA A 56 -44.85 32.35 -32.45
C ALA A 56 -44.81 33.87 -32.75
N GLU A 57 -43.61 34.42 -32.58
CA GLU A 57 -42.99 35.56 -33.28
C GLU A 57 -43.28 37.05 -32.95
N ALA A 58 -42.14 37.70 -32.65
CA ALA A 58 -41.63 38.99 -33.14
C ALA A 58 -42.00 40.31 -32.44
N LYS A 59 -41.00 40.94 -31.78
CA LYS A 59 -40.30 42.18 -32.22
C LYS A 59 -39.40 42.78 -31.11
N LYS A 60 -38.15 43.15 -31.49
CA LYS A 60 -37.25 44.13 -30.84
C LYS A 60 -37.79 45.58 -31.05
N PRO A 61 -37.17 46.70 -30.58
CA PRO A 61 -35.95 46.93 -29.74
C PRO A 61 -36.11 47.97 -28.60
N ALA A 62 -35.08 48.15 -27.75
CA ALA A 62 -34.40 49.45 -27.43
C ALA A 62 -33.83 49.56 -25.99
N GLN A 63 -32.52 49.90 -25.94
CA GLN A 63 -31.74 50.78 -25.04
C GLN A 63 -31.89 50.62 -23.49
N GLN A 64 -30.85 50.30 -22.70
CA GLN A 64 -29.56 50.97 -22.41
C GLN A 64 -29.63 52.44 -21.93
N GLU A 65 -29.45 52.64 -20.62
CA GLU A 65 -28.72 53.76 -19.99
C GLU A 65 -27.96 53.19 -18.76
N LYS A 66 -26.63 53.17 -18.75
CA LYS A 66 -25.63 54.23 -18.46
C LYS A 66 -25.33 54.40 -16.96
N LYS A 67 -24.06 54.17 -16.59
CA LYS A 67 -23.15 55.22 -16.09
C LYS A 67 -21.66 54.82 -16.21
N LYS A 68 -21.04 55.40 -17.24
CA LYS A 68 -19.64 55.87 -17.36
C LYS A 68 -19.53 57.22 -16.58
N GLU A 69 -18.41 57.88 -16.30
CA GLU A 69 -17.00 57.81 -16.70
C GLU A 69 -16.16 58.70 -15.76
N GLN A 70 -14.85 58.64 -15.99
CA GLN A 70 -13.71 59.35 -15.41
C GLN A 70 -13.76 60.89 -15.45
N SER A 71 -12.94 61.50 -14.59
CA SER A 71 -11.80 62.38 -14.95
C SER A 71 -11.74 63.64 -14.11
N GLN A 72 -10.58 63.93 -13.51
CA GLN A 72 -10.06 65.29 -13.49
C GLN A 72 -8.55 65.32 -13.21
N THR A 73 -7.87 66.12 -14.03
CA THR A 73 -6.44 66.41 -14.10
C THR A 73 -6.06 67.68 -13.33
N ILE A 74 -4.89 67.62 -12.68
CA ILE A 74 -3.81 68.62 -12.56
C ILE A 74 -4.12 69.99 -11.92
N ASP A 75 -3.39 70.29 -10.84
CA ASP A 75 -3.03 71.67 -10.49
C ASP A 75 -1.55 71.75 -10.04
N ILE A 76 -0.85 72.80 -10.49
CA ILE A 76 0.60 73.03 -10.39
C ILE A 76 0.88 74.05 -9.29
N LYS A 77 1.78 73.76 -8.34
CA LYS A 77 2.61 74.79 -7.67
C LYS A 77 4.07 74.35 -7.53
N LYS A 78 4.94 75.29 -7.93
CA LYS A 78 6.40 75.24 -8.08
C LYS A 78 7.13 75.60 -6.78
N GLN A 79 8.34 75.02 -6.66
CA GLN A 79 9.57 75.52 -5.98
C GLN A 79 9.57 75.51 -4.43
N SER A 80 10.60 75.06 -3.70
CA SER A 80 12.04 74.95 -4.02
C SER A 80 12.81 74.02 -3.05
N SER A 81 13.98 73.53 -3.52
CA SER A 81 15.14 72.93 -2.80
C SER A 81 14.91 71.54 -2.16
N SER A 82 15.70 70.48 -2.38
CA SER A 82 17.14 70.38 -2.59
C SER A 82 17.55 69.01 -3.20
N GLN A 83 18.64 69.02 -3.97
CA GLN A 83 19.64 67.98 -4.27
C GLN A 83 19.27 66.48 -4.50
N LYS A 84 19.80 65.97 -5.62
CA LYS A 84 19.84 64.58 -6.12
C LYS A 84 20.30 63.52 -5.10
N SER A 85 19.69 62.33 -5.19
CA SER A 85 20.44 61.06 -5.13
C SER A 85 19.69 59.97 -5.91
N ASP A 86 20.36 59.31 -6.85
CA ASP A 86 19.90 58.08 -7.49
C ASP A 86 19.59 57.03 -6.41
N LEU A 87 18.31 56.85 -6.07
CA LEU A 87 17.89 55.85 -5.10
C LEU A 87 17.80 54.51 -5.81
N ASN A 88 18.81 53.66 -5.60
CA ASN A 88 18.75 52.24 -5.94
C ASN A 88 17.43 51.64 -5.40
N PRO A 89 16.53 51.13 -6.26
CA PRO A 89 15.19 50.69 -5.85
C PRO A 89 15.22 49.50 -4.88
N PHE A 90 16.38 48.85 -4.73
CA PHE A 90 16.65 47.69 -3.89
C PHE A 90 17.35 48.03 -2.55
N ASN A 91 17.46 49.30 -2.16
CA ASN A 91 18.15 49.69 -0.92
C ASN A 91 17.54 49.06 0.35
N ASP A 92 16.24 48.75 0.33
CA ASP A 92 15.53 48.03 1.40
C ASP A 92 15.93 46.55 1.52
N LEU A 93 16.60 45.97 0.51
CA LEU A 93 17.16 44.63 0.59
C LEU A 93 18.47 44.57 1.42
N ASN A 94 19.13 45.72 1.65
CA ASN A 94 20.40 45.75 2.38
C ASN A 94 20.26 45.37 3.86
N SER A 95 19.08 45.55 4.45
CA SER A 95 18.79 45.21 5.84
C SER A 95 18.41 43.74 6.07
N ILE A 96 18.37 42.91 5.03
CA ILE A 96 18.03 41.49 5.16
C ILE A 96 19.20 40.71 5.77
N GLU A 97 18.92 39.88 6.78
CA GLU A 97 19.90 38.97 7.36
C GLU A 97 20.27 37.84 6.39
N LYS A 98 21.56 37.76 6.04
CA LYS A 98 22.08 36.81 5.05
C LYS A 98 22.56 35.50 5.65
N ASN A 99 22.78 35.45 6.97
CA ASN A 99 23.20 34.24 7.69
C ASN A 99 22.07 33.80 8.61
N ILE A 100 21.36 32.75 8.24
CA ILE A 100 20.14 32.34 8.92
C ILE A 100 20.37 31.03 9.66
N THR A 101 20.04 31.01 10.94
CA THR A 101 20.05 29.77 11.74
C THR A 101 18.69 29.09 11.64
N ILE A 102 18.67 27.85 11.16
CA ILE A 102 17.45 27.06 10.98
C ILE A 102 16.87 26.65 12.34
N SER A 103 15.72 27.23 12.68
CA SER A 103 14.96 26.91 13.90
C SER A 103 13.75 26.01 13.64
N ILE A 104 13.35 25.82 12.38
CA ILE A 104 12.18 25.02 12.01
C ILE A 104 12.46 23.52 12.15
N LEU A 105 11.66 22.82 12.96
CA LEU A 105 11.84 21.41 13.33
C LEU A 105 11.95 20.45 12.13
N SER A 106 11.22 20.72 11.05
CA SER A 106 11.18 19.90 9.82
C SER A 106 12.51 19.89 9.04
N TYR A 107 13.35 20.91 9.24
CA TYR A 107 14.67 21.06 8.61
C TYR A 107 15.81 20.86 9.62
N LYS A 108 15.60 21.17 10.90
CA LYS A 108 16.59 20.99 11.98
C LYS A 108 17.07 19.53 12.16
N ASN A 109 16.20 18.55 11.85
CA ASN A 109 16.49 17.12 11.98
C ASN A 109 16.94 16.44 10.66
N LYS A 110 17.21 17.23 9.61
CA LYS A 110 17.69 16.75 8.30
C LYS A 110 19.08 17.30 8.03
N ASP A 111 19.92 16.51 7.37
CA ASP A 111 21.23 16.99 6.94
C ASP A 111 21.11 18.04 5.82
N ALA A 112 22.19 18.78 5.59
CA ALA A 112 22.22 19.90 4.66
C ALA A 112 21.92 19.45 3.22
N ASN A 113 22.36 18.26 2.79
CA ASN A 113 22.09 17.70 1.47
C ASN A 113 20.63 17.28 1.32
N SER A 114 20.09 16.56 2.30
CA SER A 114 18.67 16.18 2.31
C SER A 114 17.76 17.41 2.31
N SER A 115 18.13 18.46 3.04
CA SER A 115 17.41 19.72 3.08
C SER A 115 17.54 20.49 1.76
N TRP A 116 18.75 20.58 1.21
CA TRP A 116 18.98 21.21 -0.09
C TRP A 116 18.27 20.50 -1.23
N ALA A 117 18.17 19.18 -1.21
CA ALA A 117 17.43 18.41 -2.22
C ALA A 117 15.95 18.79 -2.30
N VAL A 118 15.34 19.21 -1.17
CA VAL A 118 13.97 19.73 -1.11
C VAL A 118 13.93 21.20 -1.55
N LEU A 119 14.82 22.02 -1.00
CA LEU A 119 14.82 23.46 -1.23
C LEU A 119 15.15 23.82 -2.70
N LYS A 120 16.12 23.13 -3.33
CA LYS A 120 16.65 23.47 -4.65
C LYS A 120 15.60 23.56 -5.77
N ASN A 121 14.49 22.85 -5.65
CA ASN A 121 13.42 22.81 -6.64
C ASN A 121 12.12 23.48 -6.15
N ASN A 122 12.10 24.05 -4.94
CA ASN A 122 10.90 24.63 -4.36
C ASN A 122 11.20 25.93 -3.60
N ILE A 123 11.14 27.07 -4.31
CA ILE A 123 11.42 28.39 -3.73
C ILE A 123 10.40 28.77 -2.64
N SER A 124 9.17 28.26 -2.69
CA SER A 124 8.13 28.56 -1.68
C SER A 124 8.44 27.97 -0.30
N GLU A 125 9.29 26.93 -0.24
CA GLU A 125 9.81 26.35 1.00
C GLU A 125 11.03 27.13 1.54
N LEU A 126 11.80 27.78 0.66
CA LEU A 126 12.94 28.59 1.06
C LEU A 126 12.50 29.96 1.63
N ILE A 127 11.52 30.62 1.01
CA ILE A 127 11.07 31.98 1.41
C ILE A 127 10.72 32.10 2.91
N PRO A 128 10.03 31.13 3.55
CA PRO A 128 9.78 31.15 4.99
C PRO A 128 11.06 31.07 5.83
N LEU A 129 12.09 30.36 5.35
CA LEU A 129 13.38 30.25 6.02
C LEU A 129 14.17 31.56 5.96
N LEU A 130 13.95 32.39 4.94
CA LEU A 130 14.72 33.64 4.75
C LEU A 130 14.35 34.78 5.71
N GLY A 131 13.36 34.59 6.58
CA GLY A 131 12.99 35.61 7.58
C GLY A 131 12.48 36.93 6.99
N LEU A 132 12.09 36.95 5.70
CA LEU A 132 11.69 38.18 5.01
C LEU A 132 10.39 38.76 5.60
N ASN A 133 10.35 40.08 5.80
CA ASN A 133 9.14 40.79 6.24
C ASN A 133 8.06 40.83 5.12
N GLN A 134 6.83 41.20 5.46
CA GLN A 134 5.74 41.23 4.49
C GLN A 134 5.91 42.29 3.39
N ASP A 135 6.54 43.42 3.70
CA ASP A 135 6.77 44.50 2.73
C ASP A 135 7.69 44.04 1.59
N ILE A 136 8.77 43.32 1.91
CA ILE A 136 9.69 42.76 0.91
C ILE A 136 9.00 41.64 0.11
N LYS A 137 8.23 40.77 0.77
CA LYS A 137 7.50 39.67 0.11
C LYS A 137 6.43 40.17 -0.86
N SER A 138 5.81 41.31 -0.58
CA SER A 138 4.78 41.92 -1.43
C SER A 138 5.36 42.81 -2.54
N LYS A 139 6.50 43.46 -2.29
CA LYS A 139 7.16 44.37 -3.25
C LYS A 139 7.93 43.63 -4.36
N TYR A 140 8.54 42.48 -4.08
CA TYR A 140 9.45 41.78 -5.00
C TYR A 140 8.92 40.42 -5.47
N SER A 141 9.17 40.10 -6.74
CA SER A 141 9.11 38.71 -7.22
C SER A 141 10.42 38.00 -6.83
N ILE A 142 10.32 36.91 -6.07
CA ILE A 142 11.46 36.22 -5.45
C ILE A 142 11.63 34.83 -6.11
N GLY A 143 12.84 34.57 -6.63
CA GLY A 143 13.20 33.31 -7.29
C GLY A 143 14.66 32.93 -7.04
N TYR A 144 15.08 31.77 -7.51
CA TYR A 144 16.51 31.45 -7.61
C TYR A 144 17.17 32.27 -8.72
N ALA A 145 18.42 32.70 -8.53
CA ALA A 145 19.23 33.21 -9.63
C ALA A 145 19.65 32.06 -10.58
N ASN A 146 19.98 32.39 -11.83
CA ASN A 146 20.31 31.40 -12.86
C ASN A 146 21.60 30.61 -12.54
N ASP A 147 22.48 31.18 -11.72
CA ASP A 147 23.78 30.66 -11.30
C ASP A 147 23.77 30.08 -9.88
N ASN A 148 22.59 29.70 -9.36
CA ASN A 148 22.43 29.18 -8.01
C ASN A 148 23.11 27.81 -7.80
N ASN A 149 24.37 27.85 -7.37
CA ASN A 149 25.19 26.70 -7.06
C ASN A 149 25.77 26.78 -5.62
N PRO A 150 24.93 26.56 -4.59
CA PRO A 150 25.38 26.70 -3.21
C PRO A 150 26.31 25.56 -2.79
N ASN A 151 27.22 25.88 -1.87
CA ASN A 151 28.09 24.89 -1.24
C ASN A 151 27.35 24.24 -0.07
N VAL A 152 27.02 22.95 -0.23
CA VAL A 152 26.33 22.16 0.78
C VAL A 152 27.35 21.35 1.58
N ASP A 153 27.51 21.69 2.85
CA ASP A 153 28.41 20.99 3.78
C ASP A 153 27.59 20.26 4.85
N ASN A 154 27.47 18.94 4.67
CA ASN A 154 26.82 18.05 5.61
C ASN A 154 27.54 17.91 6.96
N ASN A 155 28.87 18.11 6.98
CA ASN A 155 29.67 17.98 8.20
C ASN A 155 29.60 19.25 9.04
N ALA A 156 29.49 20.42 8.39
CA ALA A 156 29.28 21.70 9.05
C ALA A 156 27.79 22.01 9.28
N GLY A 157 26.86 21.26 8.65
CA GLY A 157 25.42 21.51 8.75
C GLY A 157 25.03 22.85 8.12
N THR A 158 25.70 23.21 7.01
CA THR A 158 25.54 24.51 6.36
C THR A 158 25.24 24.38 4.87
N ILE A 159 24.41 25.27 4.35
CA ILE A 159 24.23 25.50 2.91
C ILE A 159 24.62 26.95 2.66
N LYS A 160 25.75 27.18 2.00
CA LYS A 160 26.31 28.52 1.78
C LYS A 160 26.13 28.97 0.34
N ASN A 161 26.06 30.29 0.14
CA ASN A 161 25.97 30.93 -1.18
C ASN A 161 24.71 30.58 -1.97
N ILE A 162 23.56 30.48 -1.30
CA ILE A 162 22.26 30.35 -1.99
C ILE A 162 21.95 31.70 -2.65
N SER A 163 21.97 31.77 -3.98
CA SER A 163 21.72 33.02 -4.71
C SER A 163 20.22 33.17 -5.02
N VAL A 164 19.61 34.18 -4.41
CA VAL A 164 18.19 34.50 -4.51
C VAL A 164 18.01 35.82 -5.25
N LYS A 165 17.24 35.79 -6.33
CA LYS A 165 16.92 36.93 -7.19
C LYS A 165 15.63 37.61 -6.73
N PHE A 166 15.71 38.91 -6.50
CA PHE A 166 14.59 39.81 -6.21
C PHE A 166 14.34 40.69 -7.44
N SER A 167 13.15 40.64 -8.02
CA SER A 167 12.80 41.37 -9.24
C SER A 167 11.67 42.37 -9.00
N HIS A 168 11.84 43.61 -9.48
CA HIS A 168 10.83 44.68 -9.41
C HIS A 168 11.00 45.60 -10.63
N ASN A 169 9.90 45.94 -11.32
CA ASN A 169 9.87 46.85 -12.48
C ASN A 169 10.99 46.61 -13.52
N ASN A 170 11.12 45.36 -13.99
CA ASN A 170 12.13 44.92 -14.97
C ASN A 170 13.60 45.06 -14.57
N GLN A 171 13.88 45.40 -13.31
CA GLN A 171 15.22 45.33 -12.71
C GLN A 171 15.27 44.18 -11.71
N SER A 172 16.47 43.68 -11.43
CA SER A 172 16.67 42.63 -10.43
C SER A 172 17.96 42.81 -9.66
N SER A 173 17.92 42.44 -8.38
CA SER A 173 19.08 42.33 -7.51
C SER A 173 19.20 40.89 -6.98
N VAL A 174 20.43 40.40 -6.82
CA VAL A 174 20.70 39.05 -6.31
C VAL A 174 21.37 39.17 -4.94
N LEU A 175 20.82 38.46 -3.96
CA LEU A 175 21.42 38.31 -2.63
C LEU A 175 21.86 36.87 -2.40
N TYR A 176 22.91 36.70 -1.61
CA TYR A 176 23.44 35.39 -1.24
C TYR A 176 23.13 35.10 0.23
N PHE A 177 22.52 33.95 0.48
CA PHE A 177 22.14 33.49 1.80
C PHE A 177 22.94 32.26 2.22
N ASN A 178 23.25 32.20 3.51
CA ASN A 178 23.85 31.05 4.18
C ASN A 178 22.85 30.53 5.22
N LEU A 179 22.48 29.27 5.09
CA LEU A 179 21.62 28.58 6.05
C LEU A 179 22.49 27.68 6.93
N ASN A 180 22.41 27.85 8.25
CA ASN A 180 23.20 27.13 9.23
C ASN A 180 22.30 26.36 10.21
N GLY A 181 22.82 25.31 10.85
CA GLY A 181 22.09 24.57 11.89
C GLY A 181 21.28 23.37 11.37
N PHE A 182 21.63 22.84 10.20
CA PHE A 182 21.15 21.53 9.75
C PHE A 182 21.83 20.40 10.55
N TYR A 183 21.20 19.22 10.56
CA TYR A 183 21.71 18.06 11.27
C TYR A 183 23.08 17.65 10.72
N LEU A 184 24.09 17.56 11.59
CA LEU A 184 25.45 17.19 11.21
C LEU A 184 25.52 15.70 10.91
N GLN A 185 25.99 15.34 9.70
CA GLN A 185 26.37 13.95 9.41
C GLN A 185 27.73 13.69 10.05
N ASN A 186 27.76 13.50 11.37
CA ASN A 186 28.96 12.99 12.00
C ASN A 186 29.17 11.55 11.52
N LYS A 187 30.30 11.32 10.83
CA LYS A 187 30.85 10.02 10.42
C LYS A 187 31.29 9.16 11.63
N SER A 188 30.62 9.30 12.77
CA SER A 188 30.95 8.68 14.05
C SER A 188 29.84 7.77 14.62
N LEU A 189 28.90 7.31 13.78
CA LEU A 189 28.00 6.21 14.18
C LEU A 189 28.54 4.82 13.80
N LEU A 190 29.80 4.74 13.34
CA LEU A 190 30.56 3.49 13.23
C LEU A 190 31.86 3.64 14.03
N LYS A 191 31.82 3.17 15.29
CA LYS A 191 32.94 2.95 16.22
C LYS A 191 33.83 4.17 16.55
N ASN A 192 33.51 4.88 17.64
CA ASN A 192 34.43 5.24 18.73
C ASN A 192 33.78 6.25 19.69
N ASN A 193 33.01 5.78 20.68
CA ASN A 193 32.76 6.56 21.90
C ASN A 193 33.90 6.33 22.90
N LYS A 194 35.03 6.96 22.60
CA LYS A 194 35.99 7.45 23.60
C LYS A 194 36.39 8.85 23.17
N ASN A 195 35.65 9.87 23.63
CA ASN A 195 36.19 11.02 24.35
C ASN A 195 35.13 12.11 24.62
N ASN A 196 34.88 12.31 25.91
CA ASN A 196 34.79 13.60 26.59
C ASN A 196 33.70 14.61 26.17
N HIS A 197 32.44 14.27 26.45
CA HIS A 197 31.76 15.10 27.43
C HIS A 197 32.09 14.55 28.82
N LYS A 198 32.35 15.42 29.80
CA LYS A 198 32.23 15.06 31.23
C LYS A 198 30.76 14.72 31.51
N LEU A 199 30.27 13.62 30.96
CA LEU A 199 29.19 12.86 31.56
C LEU A 199 29.85 12.20 32.77
N SER A 200 29.42 12.59 33.96
CA SER A 200 29.61 11.74 35.14
C SER A 200 29.37 10.31 34.69
N LYS A 201 30.33 9.39 34.87
CA LYS A 201 30.11 7.96 34.66
C LYS A 201 28.79 7.62 35.34
N ILE A 202 27.71 7.48 34.56
CA ILE A 202 26.43 7.04 35.09
C ILE A 202 26.69 5.60 35.49
N ASN A 203 26.88 5.38 36.78
CA ASN A 203 27.25 4.08 37.30
C ASN A 203 25.96 3.26 37.40
N TYR A 204 25.61 2.61 36.31
CA TYR A 204 24.46 1.71 36.28
C TYR A 204 24.71 0.56 37.28
N PRO A 205 23.69 0.19 38.09
CA PRO A 205 23.86 -0.83 39.11
C PRO A 205 24.24 -2.17 38.48
N SER A 206 25.12 -2.91 39.15
CA SER A 206 25.46 -4.28 38.74
C SER A 206 24.22 -5.16 38.79
N GLN A 207 23.90 -5.80 37.67
CA GLN A 207 22.77 -6.72 37.55
C GLN A 207 23.23 -8.12 37.97
N LYS A 208 22.97 -8.52 39.23
CA LYS A 208 23.23 -9.88 39.71
C LYS A 208 21.92 -10.70 39.68
N SER A 209 21.95 -11.86 39.02
CA SER A 209 20.86 -12.82 39.08
C SER A 209 20.77 -13.43 40.48
N GLU A 210 19.55 -13.62 40.97
CA GLU A 210 19.31 -14.34 42.22
C GLU A 210 19.68 -15.83 42.02
N SER A 211 20.22 -16.48 43.05
CA SER A 211 20.48 -17.92 43.04
C SER A 211 19.15 -18.68 43.03
N PHE A 212 19.12 -19.80 42.29
CA PHE A 212 17.98 -20.69 42.34
C PHE A 212 17.99 -21.48 43.65
N GLU A 213 17.12 -21.11 44.58
CA GLU A 213 16.94 -21.78 45.86
C GLU A 213 15.52 -22.35 45.96
N GLU A 214 15.41 -23.67 46.10
CA GLU A 214 14.13 -24.38 46.18
C GLU A 214 13.38 -24.03 47.47
N ARG A 215 12.08 -23.74 47.33
CA ARG A 215 11.20 -23.39 48.44
C ARG A 215 10.02 -24.35 48.45
N LYS A 216 9.76 -24.98 49.60
CA LYS A 216 8.59 -25.82 49.78
C LYS A 216 7.38 -24.93 50.09
N LEU A 217 6.44 -24.89 49.15
CA LEU A 217 5.16 -24.18 49.29
C LEU A 217 4.01 -25.17 49.19
N ASP A 218 2.99 -24.99 50.04
CA ASP A 218 1.72 -25.68 49.87
C ASP A 218 0.86 -25.00 48.80
N ASN A 219 -0.21 -25.67 48.37
CA ASN A 219 -1.08 -25.17 47.30
C ASN A 219 -1.80 -23.87 47.68
N ASN A 220 -2.20 -23.70 48.95
CA ASN A 220 -2.87 -22.47 49.39
C ASN A 220 -1.92 -21.28 49.26
N LYS A 221 -0.66 -21.45 49.65
CA LYS A 221 0.34 -20.40 49.53
C LYS A 221 0.67 -20.05 48.09
N ILE A 222 0.71 -21.05 47.20
CA ILE A 222 0.88 -20.85 45.76
C ILE A 222 -0.26 -20.01 45.20
N GLN A 223 -1.51 -20.35 45.53
CA GLN A 223 -2.70 -19.61 45.10
C GLN A 223 -2.69 -18.16 45.60
N GLU A 224 -2.36 -17.92 46.87
CA GLU A 224 -2.19 -16.57 47.43
C GLU A 224 -1.13 -15.76 46.67
N MET A 225 0.02 -16.38 46.39
CA MET A 225 1.10 -15.75 45.64
C MET A 225 0.66 -15.37 44.23
N ILE A 226 -0.01 -16.26 43.51
CA ILE A 226 -0.59 -15.98 42.19
C ILE A 226 -1.57 -14.79 42.26
N LEU A 227 -2.50 -14.80 43.23
CA LEU A 227 -3.46 -13.70 43.40
C LEU A 227 -2.80 -12.37 43.75
N SER A 228 -1.69 -12.39 44.51
CA SER A 228 -0.95 -11.19 44.92
C SER A 228 -0.29 -10.46 43.75
N THR A 229 -0.07 -11.12 42.61
CA THR A 229 0.59 -10.55 41.42
C THR A 229 -0.17 -9.36 40.81
N LYS A 230 -1.45 -9.18 41.16
CA LYS A 230 -2.22 -7.98 40.83
C LYS A 230 -1.57 -6.70 41.36
N ASN A 231 -0.93 -6.78 42.54
CA ASN A 231 -0.26 -5.66 43.19
C ASN A 231 1.22 -5.55 42.80
N THR A 232 1.85 -6.63 42.35
CA THR A 232 3.23 -6.66 41.83
C THR A 232 3.22 -6.83 40.30
N THR A 233 3.94 -7.81 39.76
CA THR A 233 4.04 -8.10 38.32
C THR A 233 4.02 -9.61 38.07
N PRO A 234 3.62 -10.06 36.86
CA PRO A 234 3.53 -11.48 36.53
C PRO A 234 4.79 -12.30 36.81
N ASN A 235 5.97 -11.70 36.61
CA ASN A 235 7.26 -12.36 36.78
C ASN A 235 7.91 -12.13 38.15
N PHE A 236 7.19 -11.51 39.11
CA PHE A 236 7.77 -11.12 40.39
C PHE A 236 8.31 -12.31 41.20
N TYR A 237 7.62 -13.44 41.15
CA TYR A 237 8.02 -14.70 41.81
C TYR A 237 8.67 -15.70 40.84
N SER A 238 9.05 -15.27 39.64
CA SER A 238 9.72 -16.12 38.65
C SER A 238 11.22 -16.22 38.93
N HIS A 239 11.87 -17.19 38.28
CA HIS A 239 13.32 -17.29 38.20
C HIS A 239 13.78 -17.13 36.76
N ILE A 240 14.92 -16.46 36.54
CA ILE A 240 15.36 -16.07 35.19
C ILE A 240 15.76 -17.25 34.29
N ASP A 241 16.20 -18.35 34.90
CA ASP A 241 16.64 -19.56 34.19
C ASP A 241 15.47 -20.40 33.65
N TYR A 242 14.22 -19.98 33.82
CA TYR A 242 13.07 -20.77 33.42
C TYR A 242 12.01 -19.94 32.69
N GLN A 243 11.36 -20.56 31.71
CA GLN A 243 10.26 -19.94 30.98
C GLN A 243 9.26 -20.99 30.50
N ILE A 244 7.98 -20.65 30.49
CA ILE A 244 6.97 -21.47 29.82
C ILE A 244 7.17 -21.38 28.30
N THR A 245 6.93 -22.47 27.58
CA THR A 245 6.89 -22.50 26.10
C THR A 245 6.17 -21.29 25.50
N LYS A 246 6.70 -20.80 24.37
CA LYS A 246 6.12 -19.67 23.66
C LYS A 246 4.84 -20.11 22.93
N VAL A 247 3.80 -19.29 23.06
CA VAL A 247 2.52 -19.48 22.36
C VAL A 247 2.48 -18.51 21.19
N ASN A 248 2.57 -19.04 19.97
CA ASN A 248 2.71 -18.23 18.76
C ASN A 248 1.39 -18.01 18.00
N LYS A 249 0.35 -18.77 18.33
CA LYS A 249 -1.00 -18.68 17.75
C LYS A 249 -2.07 -18.73 18.85
N PRO A 250 -3.22 -18.07 18.65
CA PRO A 250 -4.39 -18.28 19.50
C PRO A 250 -4.88 -19.72 19.41
N LEU A 251 -5.56 -20.21 20.46
CA LEU A 251 -6.31 -21.45 20.37
C LEU A 251 -7.66 -21.20 19.68
N ASN A 252 -8.01 -22.11 18.79
CA ASN A 252 -9.26 -22.11 18.03
C ASN A 252 -10.11 -23.29 18.50
N SER A 253 -11.22 -23.02 19.19
CA SER A 253 -12.03 -24.07 19.82
C SER A 253 -12.72 -25.00 18.82
N VAL A 254 -12.88 -24.57 17.56
CA VAL A 254 -13.55 -25.31 16.49
C VAL A 254 -12.54 -26.11 15.65
N SER A 255 -11.29 -25.64 15.56
CA SER A 255 -10.21 -26.32 14.84
C SER A 255 -9.88 -27.69 15.44
N LYS A 256 -9.63 -28.68 14.59
CA LYS A 256 -9.20 -30.02 15.04
C LYS A 256 -7.73 -30.06 15.46
N THR A 257 -6.92 -29.13 14.97
CA THR A 257 -5.46 -29.10 15.15
C THR A 257 -5.01 -28.05 16.16
N ASP A 258 -5.72 -26.91 16.21
CA ASP A 258 -5.32 -25.73 17.00
C ASP A 258 -6.23 -25.50 18.23
N ASN A 259 -7.05 -26.48 18.61
CA ASN A 259 -7.89 -26.39 19.81
C ASN A 259 -7.13 -26.64 21.11
N LYS A 260 -5.91 -27.17 21.06
CA LYS A 260 -5.12 -27.45 22.26
C LYS A 260 -3.63 -27.19 22.05
N ILE A 261 -2.94 -26.92 23.15
CA ILE A 261 -1.50 -26.75 23.19
C ILE A 261 -0.94 -27.40 24.45
N LYS A 262 0.22 -28.06 24.31
CA LYS A 262 1.00 -28.57 25.42
C LYS A 262 1.94 -27.48 25.93
N LEU A 263 1.77 -27.06 27.16
CA LEU A 263 2.74 -26.16 27.81
C LEU A 263 3.81 -26.98 28.52
N GLU A 264 5.05 -26.48 28.45
CA GLU A 264 6.18 -27.04 29.18
C GLU A 264 6.93 -25.88 29.85
N LEU A 265 7.45 -26.13 31.06
CA LEU A 265 8.42 -25.23 31.67
C LEU A 265 9.81 -25.65 31.19
N LEU A 266 10.52 -24.73 30.56
CA LEU A 266 11.84 -24.95 29.99
C LEU A 266 12.91 -24.35 30.90
N ASP A 267 14.03 -25.05 31.08
CA ASP A 267 15.23 -24.54 31.74
C ASP A 267 16.03 -23.58 30.83
N LYS A 268 17.17 -23.08 31.35
CA LYS A 268 18.07 -22.17 30.62
C LYS A 268 18.64 -22.76 29.33
N ASN A 269 18.62 -24.09 29.19
CA ASN A 269 19.06 -24.82 28.00
C ASN A 269 17.89 -25.21 27.09
N GLN A 270 16.70 -24.64 27.31
CA GLN A 270 15.46 -24.95 26.59
C GLN A 270 14.99 -26.40 26.74
N LYS A 271 15.35 -27.07 27.83
CA LYS A 271 14.90 -28.44 28.12
C LYS A 271 13.70 -28.44 29.05
N PRO A 272 12.64 -29.23 28.78
CA PRO A 272 11.52 -29.37 29.68
C PRO A 272 11.96 -29.91 31.04
N VAL A 273 11.39 -29.38 32.12
CA VAL A 273 11.60 -29.89 33.48
C VAL A 273 10.39 -30.68 33.98
N SER A 274 10.66 -31.69 34.80
CA SER A 274 9.63 -32.51 35.46
C SER A 274 9.22 -31.93 36.81
N GLY A 275 8.04 -32.34 37.32
CA GLY A 275 7.54 -31.90 38.62
C GLY A 275 6.91 -30.50 38.63
N VAL A 276 6.48 -30.01 37.47
CA VAL A 276 5.75 -28.75 37.33
C VAL A 276 4.30 -28.94 37.77
N LYS A 277 3.79 -28.05 38.61
CA LYS A 277 2.37 -27.98 38.93
C LYS A 277 1.71 -26.86 38.14
N TRP A 278 0.57 -27.14 37.54
CA TRP A 278 -0.14 -26.19 36.70
C TRP A 278 -1.38 -25.64 37.39
N PHE A 279 -1.66 -24.35 37.17
CA PHE A 279 -2.79 -23.65 37.74
C PHE A 279 -3.47 -22.76 36.69
N LEU A 280 -4.79 -22.64 36.81
CA LEU A 280 -5.61 -21.71 36.02
C LEU A 280 -6.13 -20.62 36.95
N ARG A 281 -5.93 -19.36 36.59
CA ARG A 281 -6.59 -18.22 37.25
C ARG A 281 -7.79 -17.78 36.43
N THR A 282 -8.93 -17.61 37.09
CA THR A 282 -10.12 -16.99 36.50
C THR A 282 -10.38 -15.64 37.18
N TYR A 283 -11.07 -14.74 36.47
CA TYR A 283 -11.50 -13.43 36.98
C TYR A 283 -13.02 -13.34 37.14
N TYR A 284 -13.75 -14.22 36.45
CA TYR A 284 -15.19 -14.31 36.45
C TYR A 284 -15.58 -15.81 36.51
N PRO A 285 -16.61 -16.20 37.29
CA PRO A 285 -17.43 -15.36 38.16
C PRO A 285 -16.69 -14.83 39.40
N GLN A 286 -15.53 -15.40 39.75
CA GLN A 286 -14.69 -14.98 40.88
C GLN A 286 -13.22 -14.87 40.45
N ASP A 287 -12.47 -13.97 41.10
CA ASP A 287 -10.99 -13.93 41.03
C ASP A 287 -10.43 -15.05 41.91
N ALA A 288 -10.14 -16.20 41.29
CA ALA A 288 -9.74 -17.43 41.97
C ALA A 288 -8.69 -18.21 41.16
N VAL A 289 -7.95 -19.08 41.85
CA VAL A 289 -6.88 -19.91 41.27
C VAL A 289 -7.20 -21.37 41.55
N TYR A 290 -7.16 -22.18 40.51
CA TYR A 290 -7.51 -23.59 40.55
C TYR A 290 -6.34 -24.43 40.06
N SER A 291 -6.14 -25.58 40.69
CA SER A 291 -5.14 -26.56 40.22
C SER A 291 -5.62 -27.19 38.91
N ALA A 292 -4.67 -27.55 38.05
CA ALA A 292 -4.96 -28.36 36.88
C ALA A 292 -5.72 -29.64 37.25
N GLY A 293 -6.59 -30.12 36.36
CA GLY A 293 -7.49 -31.24 36.62
C GLY A 293 -8.77 -30.89 37.39
N GLN A 294 -8.84 -29.73 38.08
CA GLN A 294 -10.09 -29.25 38.67
C GLN A 294 -11.01 -28.74 37.56
N GLY A 295 -11.97 -29.57 37.14
CA GLY A 295 -12.93 -29.21 36.10
C GLY A 295 -13.74 -27.98 36.49
N LEU A 296 -13.62 -26.92 35.70
CA LEU A 296 -14.38 -25.68 35.85
C LEU A 296 -15.30 -25.54 34.65
N GLU A 297 -16.60 -25.60 34.87
CA GLU A 297 -17.59 -25.53 33.79
C GLU A 297 -17.48 -24.21 33.03
N ASP A 298 -17.48 -23.09 33.75
CA ASP A 298 -17.43 -21.72 33.21
C ASP A 298 -16.04 -21.25 32.73
N ALA A 299 -15.00 -22.05 32.90
CA ALA A 299 -13.65 -21.68 32.45
C ALA A 299 -13.52 -21.75 30.92
N LEU A 300 -12.77 -20.81 30.34
CA LEU A 300 -12.48 -20.72 28.89
C LEU A 300 -11.67 -21.89 28.35
N VAL A 301 -10.97 -22.61 29.23
CA VAL A 301 -10.08 -23.70 28.87
C VAL A 301 -10.21 -24.83 29.88
N LYS A 302 -9.90 -26.05 29.42
CA LYS A 302 -9.55 -27.17 30.28
C LYS A 302 -8.03 -27.22 30.39
N LEU A 303 -7.51 -27.27 31.62
CA LEU A 303 -6.09 -27.41 31.92
C LEU A 303 -5.84 -28.77 32.57
N ASP A 304 -5.10 -29.63 31.88
CA ASP A 304 -4.73 -30.96 32.35
C ASP A 304 -3.46 -30.89 33.22
N GLU A 305 -3.29 -31.84 34.14
CA GLU A 305 -2.14 -31.89 35.09
C GLU A 305 -0.78 -31.92 34.40
N ASP A 306 -0.76 -32.40 33.17
CA ASP A 306 0.44 -32.49 32.36
C ASP A 306 0.81 -31.14 31.70
N GLY A 307 -0.02 -30.10 31.82
CA GLY A 307 0.18 -28.79 31.17
C GLY A 307 -0.51 -28.63 29.82
N THR A 308 -1.31 -29.61 29.39
CA THR A 308 -2.14 -29.47 28.19
C THR A 308 -3.29 -28.51 28.43
N VAL A 309 -3.40 -27.48 27.60
CA VAL A 309 -4.49 -26.50 27.61
C VAL A 309 -5.38 -26.74 26.40
N THR A 310 -6.65 -27.01 26.63
CA THR A 310 -7.66 -27.19 25.56
C THR A 310 -8.67 -26.06 25.63
N ALA A 311 -8.86 -25.35 24.52
CA ALA A 311 -9.85 -24.29 24.41
C ALA A 311 -11.28 -24.83 24.44
N LYS A 312 -12.17 -24.11 25.11
CA LYS A 312 -13.61 -24.30 25.03
C LYS A 312 -14.23 -23.22 24.16
N GLU A 313 -15.35 -23.57 23.53
CA GLU A 313 -16.11 -22.62 22.72
C GLU A 313 -16.72 -21.52 23.60
N HIS A 314 -16.67 -20.28 23.13
CA HIS A 314 -17.35 -19.14 23.76
C HIS A 314 -17.82 -18.12 22.74
N THR A 315 -18.74 -17.24 23.15
CA THR A 315 -19.28 -16.14 22.35
C THR A 315 -18.80 -14.77 22.87
N GLY A 316 -19.04 -13.72 22.08
CA GLY A 316 -18.60 -12.35 22.41
C GLY A 316 -17.19 -12.08 21.91
N GLU A 317 -16.38 -11.32 22.65
CA GLU A 317 -15.01 -10.98 22.25
C GLU A 317 -14.04 -12.16 22.42
N ASN A 318 -12.89 -12.10 21.73
CA ASN A 318 -11.77 -12.99 22.02
C ASN A 318 -11.30 -12.76 23.47
N LYS A 319 -10.95 -13.84 24.16
CA LYS A 319 -10.56 -13.79 25.57
C LYS A 319 -9.18 -14.41 25.78
N SER A 320 -8.61 -14.21 26.96
CA SER A 320 -7.33 -14.82 27.33
C SER A 320 -7.49 -15.66 28.60
N ALA A 321 -6.94 -16.87 28.59
CA ALA A 321 -6.79 -17.70 29.79
C ALA A 321 -5.41 -17.47 30.40
N GLU A 322 -5.38 -17.25 31.72
CA GLU A 322 -4.16 -17.01 32.48
C GLU A 322 -3.70 -18.30 33.13
N ILE A 323 -2.61 -18.87 32.61
CA ILE A 323 -2.03 -20.14 33.05
C ILE A 323 -0.76 -19.88 33.86
N TRP A 324 -0.60 -20.62 34.95
CA TRP A 324 0.55 -20.55 35.81
C TRP A 324 1.22 -21.92 35.95
N ALA A 325 2.55 -21.93 35.87
CA ALA A 325 3.38 -23.05 36.27
C ALA A 325 4.05 -22.73 37.60
N GLU A 326 4.02 -23.66 38.53
CA GLU A 326 4.83 -23.65 39.74
C GLU A 326 5.93 -24.71 39.61
N TYR A 327 7.15 -24.31 39.96
CA TYR A 327 8.29 -25.21 40.02
C TYR A 327 9.22 -24.80 41.17
N LYS A 328 9.35 -25.68 42.15
CA LYS A 328 10.27 -25.54 43.30
C LYS A 328 10.12 -24.21 44.05
N GLY A 329 8.89 -23.71 44.13
CA GLY A 329 8.51 -22.48 44.82
C GLY A 329 8.54 -21.20 43.97
N TYR A 330 8.84 -21.32 42.68
CA TYR A 330 8.79 -20.20 41.72
C TYR A 330 7.56 -20.29 40.83
N LEU A 331 7.03 -19.14 40.42
CA LEU A 331 5.82 -19.04 39.61
C LEU A 331 6.11 -18.44 38.24
N PHE A 332 5.52 -19.01 37.20
CA PHE A 332 5.67 -18.56 35.82
C PHE A 332 4.30 -18.41 35.18
N ARG A 333 4.03 -17.27 34.54
CA ARG A 333 2.75 -16.99 33.90
C ARG A 333 2.83 -17.07 32.39
N ARG A 334 1.76 -17.58 31.77
CA ARG A 334 1.50 -17.48 30.34
C ARG A 334 0.02 -17.19 30.09
N ASP A 335 -0.23 -16.17 29.27
CA ASP A 335 -1.57 -15.89 28.76
C ASP A 335 -1.75 -16.59 27.41
N ILE A 336 -2.88 -17.27 27.24
CA ILE A 336 -3.27 -17.93 26.00
C ILE A 336 -4.49 -17.22 25.46
N MET A 337 -4.42 -16.70 24.23
CA MET A 337 -5.60 -16.12 23.56
C MET A 337 -6.48 -17.24 23.01
N ILE A 338 -7.78 -17.14 23.26
CA ILE A 338 -8.81 -18.06 22.78
C ILE A 338 -9.74 -17.28 21.85
N LEU A 339 -9.89 -17.76 20.62
CA LEU A 339 -10.82 -17.20 19.67
C LEU A 339 -12.26 -17.52 20.09
N ASN A 340 -13.16 -16.54 19.96
CA ASN A 340 -14.59 -16.81 20.08
C ASN A 340 -15.05 -17.73 18.92
N LYS A 341 -16.27 -18.26 19.00
CA LYS A 341 -16.84 -19.16 17.97
C LYS A 341 -16.78 -18.56 16.56
N THR A 342 -17.26 -17.33 16.39
CA THR A 342 -17.30 -16.66 15.08
C THR A 342 -15.92 -16.48 14.45
N HIS A 343 -14.92 -16.03 15.22
CA HIS A 343 -13.54 -15.92 14.74
C HIS A 343 -12.90 -17.29 14.52
N SER A 344 -13.25 -18.29 15.33
CA SER A 344 -12.80 -19.67 15.14
C SER A 344 -13.28 -20.23 13.81
N ASP A 345 -14.57 -20.06 13.50
CA ASP A 345 -15.18 -20.49 12.23
C ASP A 345 -14.55 -19.78 11.03
N TYR A 346 -14.36 -18.46 11.11
CA TYR A 346 -13.71 -17.69 10.03
C TYR A 346 -12.26 -18.12 9.80
N ASP A 347 -11.49 -18.40 10.85
CA ASP A 347 -10.10 -18.85 10.75
C ASP A 347 -9.99 -20.23 10.08
N VAL A 348 -10.89 -21.16 10.41
CA VAL A 348 -11.00 -22.47 9.72
C VAL A 348 -11.39 -22.29 8.25
N GLN A 349 -12.42 -21.49 7.97
CA GLN A 349 -12.88 -21.22 6.60
C GLN A 349 -11.82 -20.55 5.73
N GLU A 350 -11.05 -19.61 6.29
CA GLU A 350 -9.96 -18.93 5.58
C GLU A 350 -8.84 -19.92 5.22
N GLU A 351 -8.49 -20.84 6.12
CA GLU A 351 -7.49 -21.88 5.84
C GLU A 351 -7.98 -22.85 4.76
N GLU A 352 -9.23 -23.32 4.84
CA GLU A 352 -9.83 -24.18 3.81
C GLU A 352 -9.86 -23.50 2.43
N ALA A 353 -10.24 -22.22 2.39
CA ALA A 353 -10.23 -21.42 1.16
C ALA A 353 -8.80 -21.27 0.61
N ARG A 354 -7.82 -21.02 1.48
CA ARG A 354 -6.40 -20.90 1.13
C ARG A 354 -5.85 -22.20 0.56
N GLU A 355 -6.12 -23.35 1.20
CA GLU A 355 -5.70 -24.66 0.71
C GLU A 355 -6.28 -24.93 -0.68
N LYS A 356 -7.58 -24.64 -0.88
CA LYS A 356 -8.20 -24.80 -2.20
C LYS A 356 -7.63 -23.85 -3.25
N ALA A 357 -7.32 -22.61 -2.87
CA ALA A 357 -6.68 -21.65 -3.77
C ALA A 357 -5.27 -22.11 -4.19
N ILE A 358 -4.49 -22.68 -3.27
CA ILE A 358 -3.18 -23.29 -3.56
C ILE A 358 -3.34 -24.45 -4.55
N GLU A 359 -4.32 -25.33 -4.34
CA GLU A 359 -4.60 -26.44 -5.24
C GLU A 359 -4.96 -25.96 -6.66
N VAL A 360 -5.84 -24.96 -6.76
CA VAL A 360 -6.28 -24.37 -8.04
C VAL A 360 -5.12 -23.68 -8.76
N ALA A 361 -4.25 -22.98 -8.03
CA ALA A 361 -3.18 -22.16 -8.58
C ALA A 361 -1.83 -22.88 -8.71
N LYS A 362 -1.76 -24.19 -8.43
CA LYS A 362 -0.52 -24.98 -8.37
C LYS A 362 0.36 -24.85 -9.63
N ASP A 363 -0.24 -24.74 -10.81
CA ASP A 363 0.45 -24.66 -12.09
C ASP A 363 0.67 -23.21 -12.57
N TRP A 364 0.33 -22.21 -11.76
CA TRP A 364 0.37 -20.80 -12.16
C TRP A 364 1.64 -20.08 -11.66
N HIS A 365 2.46 -20.71 -10.82
CA HIS A 365 3.65 -20.09 -10.24
C HIS A 365 4.69 -19.63 -11.28
N ASN A 366 4.82 -20.40 -12.37
CA ASN A 366 5.77 -20.12 -13.45
C ASN A 366 5.24 -19.12 -14.48
N LEU A 367 3.97 -18.71 -14.39
CA LEU A 367 3.38 -17.71 -15.27
C LEU A 367 3.89 -16.31 -14.93
N SER A 368 3.84 -15.40 -15.89
CA SER A 368 4.08 -13.98 -15.61
C SER A 368 3.00 -13.39 -14.70
N ASN A 369 3.28 -12.24 -14.07
CA ASN A 369 2.31 -11.58 -13.21
C ASN A 369 1.02 -11.21 -13.96
N TYR A 370 1.13 -10.84 -15.23
CA TYR A 370 -0.03 -10.62 -16.10
C TYR A 370 -0.85 -11.90 -16.27
N GLN A 371 -0.21 -13.01 -16.63
CA GLN A 371 -0.89 -14.30 -16.83
C GLN A 371 -1.48 -14.85 -15.52
N LYS A 372 -0.79 -14.66 -14.38
CA LYS A 372 -1.32 -14.98 -13.03
C LYS A 372 -2.61 -14.23 -12.75
N ALA A 373 -2.62 -12.91 -12.96
CA ALA A 373 -3.81 -12.08 -12.77
C ALA A 373 -4.95 -12.51 -13.72
N LEU A 374 -4.63 -12.77 -14.99
CA LEU A 374 -5.60 -13.22 -15.98
C LEU A 374 -6.21 -14.59 -15.61
N LYS A 375 -5.40 -15.58 -15.23
CA LYS A 375 -5.87 -16.91 -14.81
C LYS A 375 -6.76 -16.85 -13.58
N ALA A 376 -6.38 -16.04 -12.58
CA ALA A 376 -7.21 -15.84 -11.40
C ALA A 376 -8.55 -15.18 -11.75
N TYR A 377 -8.54 -14.12 -12.57
CA TYR A 377 -9.75 -13.44 -13.02
C TYR A 377 -10.66 -14.39 -13.82
N ASP A 378 -10.10 -15.13 -14.79
CA ASP A 378 -10.82 -16.13 -15.57
C ASP A 378 -11.44 -17.21 -14.69
N TRP A 379 -10.69 -17.74 -13.74
CA TRP A 379 -11.18 -18.79 -12.86
C TRP A 379 -12.33 -18.26 -11.98
N ILE A 380 -12.17 -17.09 -11.37
CA ILE A 380 -13.19 -16.48 -10.52
C ILE A 380 -14.47 -16.22 -11.32
N THR A 381 -14.36 -15.52 -12.45
CA THR A 381 -15.51 -15.10 -13.24
C THR A 381 -16.24 -16.25 -13.94
N LYS A 382 -15.57 -17.40 -14.15
CA LYS A 382 -16.20 -18.60 -14.74
C LYS A 382 -16.83 -19.53 -13.70
N ASN A 383 -16.32 -19.55 -12.48
CA ASN A 383 -16.67 -20.59 -11.50
C ASN A 383 -17.52 -20.10 -10.33
N ILE A 384 -17.74 -18.79 -10.19
CA ILE A 384 -18.41 -18.22 -9.03
C ILE A 384 -19.67 -17.48 -9.48
N ALA A 385 -20.80 -17.79 -8.85
CA ALA A 385 -22.07 -17.12 -9.06
C ALA A 385 -22.22 -15.91 -8.14
N TYR A 386 -22.87 -14.85 -8.61
CA TYR A 386 -23.29 -13.76 -7.73
C TYR A 386 -24.55 -14.18 -6.98
N GLU A 387 -24.51 -14.14 -5.65
CA GLU A 387 -25.66 -14.48 -4.82
C GLU A 387 -25.61 -13.68 -3.51
N GLU A 388 -26.66 -12.92 -3.24
CA GLU A 388 -26.87 -12.20 -1.97
C GLU A 388 -27.67 -13.09 -1.03
N ARG A 389 -26.99 -13.66 -0.01
CA ARG A 389 -27.58 -14.58 0.97
C ARG A 389 -27.82 -13.96 2.34
N GLY A 390 -27.57 -12.66 2.45
CA GLY A 390 -27.74 -11.89 3.67
C GLY A 390 -26.41 -11.52 4.35
N PRO A 391 -26.47 -10.69 5.40
CA PRO A 391 -25.29 -10.08 5.98
C PRO A 391 -24.33 -11.14 6.55
N ARG A 392 -23.05 -11.03 6.16
CA ARG A 392 -21.89 -11.78 6.70
C ARG A 392 -21.71 -13.23 6.24
N VAL A 393 -22.58 -13.76 5.37
CA VAL A 393 -22.47 -15.15 4.86
C VAL A 393 -21.66 -15.24 3.57
N ASP A 394 -21.77 -14.23 2.70
CA ASP A 394 -21.33 -14.23 1.30
C ASP A 394 -20.17 -13.24 1.04
N GLN A 395 -19.45 -12.85 2.10
CA GLN A 395 -18.41 -11.81 2.08
C GLN A 395 -17.01 -12.32 2.45
N THR A 396 -16.70 -13.59 2.18
CA THR A 396 -15.41 -14.21 2.50
C THR A 396 -14.76 -14.83 1.26
N ALA A 397 -13.44 -15.07 1.33
CA ALA A 397 -12.78 -15.89 0.30
C ALA A 397 -13.34 -17.32 0.27
N TYR A 398 -13.80 -17.83 1.42
CA TYR A 398 -14.45 -19.14 1.53
C TYR A 398 -15.77 -19.22 0.74
N SER A 399 -16.68 -18.26 0.89
CA SER A 399 -17.94 -18.25 0.13
C SER A 399 -17.69 -18.19 -1.39
N ALA A 400 -16.60 -17.55 -1.81
CA ALA A 400 -16.17 -17.47 -3.20
C ALA A 400 -15.52 -18.77 -3.69
N ILE A 401 -14.47 -19.24 -3.02
CA ILE A 401 -13.59 -20.32 -3.51
C ILE A 401 -14.18 -21.71 -3.24
N ILE A 402 -14.79 -21.90 -2.07
CA ILE A 402 -15.36 -23.19 -1.65
C ILE A 402 -16.82 -23.27 -2.07
N GLU A 403 -17.64 -22.32 -1.65
CA GLU A 403 -19.08 -22.41 -1.90
C GLU A 403 -19.49 -22.02 -3.32
N LYS A 404 -18.62 -21.32 -4.07
CA LYS A 404 -18.86 -20.84 -5.45
C LYS A 404 -20.01 -19.84 -5.60
N ARG A 405 -20.39 -19.14 -4.53
CA ARG A 405 -21.50 -18.16 -4.53
C ARG A 405 -21.25 -17.05 -3.53
N THR A 406 -21.17 -15.81 -4.00
CA THR A 406 -20.68 -14.72 -3.17
C THR A 406 -21.09 -13.34 -3.69
N VAL A 407 -20.86 -12.29 -2.91
CA VAL A 407 -20.99 -10.88 -3.34
C VAL A 407 -19.62 -10.21 -3.51
N CYS A 408 -19.59 -8.91 -3.81
CA CYS A 408 -18.39 -8.14 -4.15
C CYS A 408 -17.17 -8.40 -3.25
N THR A 409 -17.38 -8.49 -1.94
CA THR A 409 -16.32 -8.78 -0.96
C THR A 409 -15.66 -10.14 -1.21
N GLY A 410 -16.43 -11.21 -1.44
CA GLY A 410 -15.83 -12.53 -1.65
C GLY A 410 -15.09 -12.66 -2.98
N TYR A 411 -15.60 -12.06 -4.07
CA TYR A 411 -14.86 -11.96 -5.35
C TYR A 411 -13.49 -11.29 -5.14
N THR A 412 -13.50 -10.16 -4.44
CA THR A 412 -12.31 -9.35 -4.17
C THR A 412 -11.30 -10.10 -3.31
N LEU A 413 -11.77 -10.75 -2.25
CA LEU A 413 -10.92 -11.53 -1.33
C LEU A 413 -10.37 -12.78 -2.01
N ALA A 414 -11.14 -13.45 -2.88
CA ALA A 414 -10.64 -14.58 -3.66
C ALA A 414 -9.52 -14.16 -4.61
N PHE A 415 -9.70 -13.06 -5.37
CA PHE A 415 -8.65 -12.55 -6.26
C PHE A 415 -7.39 -12.16 -5.47
N LYS A 416 -7.57 -11.44 -4.35
CA LYS A 416 -6.48 -11.07 -3.44
C LYS A 416 -5.74 -12.30 -2.91
N MET A 417 -6.46 -13.35 -2.52
CA MET A 417 -5.89 -14.60 -2.01
C MET A 417 -5.04 -15.30 -3.08
N PHE A 418 -5.53 -15.40 -4.33
CA PHE A 418 -4.72 -15.92 -5.43
C PHE A 418 -3.45 -15.10 -5.66
N MET A 419 -3.55 -13.77 -5.66
CA MET A 419 -2.38 -12.90 -5.85
C MET A 419 -1.36 -13.03 -4.71
N ASP A 420 -1.82 -13.14 -3.46
CA ASP A 420 -0.96 -13.34 -2.29
C ASP A 420 -0.21 -14.68 -2.36
N ILE A 421 -0.89 -15.76 -2.75
CA ILE A 421 -0.27 -17.09 -2.95
C ILE A 421 0.77 -17.04 -4.07
N LEU A 422 0.50 -16.28 -5.13
CA LEU A 422 1.35 -16.20 -6.32
C LEU A 422 2.45 -15.13 -6.23
N GLY A 423 2.50 -14.38 -5.12
CA GLY A 423 3.50 -13.35 -4.86
C GLY A 423 3.33 -12.07 -5.68
N VAL A 424 2.11 -11.78 -6.18
CA VAL A 424 1.79 -10.59 -6.96
C VAL A 424 1.21 -9.52 -6.01
N PRO A 425 1.79 -8.31 -5.93
CA PRO A 425 1.23 -7.27 -5.09
C PRO A 425 -0.19 -6.93 -5.51
N CYS A 426 -1.10 -7.05 -4.55
CA CYS A 426 -2.51 -6.76 -4.75
C CYS A 426 -3.04 -6.04 -3.50
N SER A 427 -4.00 -5.14 -3.68
CA SER A 427 -4.68 -4.41 -2.63
C SER A 427 -6.18 -4.40 -2.90
N THR A 428 -6.96 -4.04 -1.89
CA THR A 428 -8.40 -3.84 -2.04
C THR A 428 -8.71 -2.35 -2.01
N ILE A 429 -9.64 -1.91 -2.85
CA ILE A 429 -10.19 -0.55 -2.84
C ILE A 429 -11.68 -0.63 -2.58
N GLN A 430 -12.16 0.32 -1.79
CA GLN A 430 -13.57 0.52 -1.51
C GLN A 430 -14.04 1.85 -2.07
N GLY A 431 -15.27 1.87 -2.52
CA GLY A 431 -15.96 3.06 -3.01
C GLY A 431 -17.46 2.90 -2.91
N ASN A 432 -18.19 3.94 -3.30
CA ASN A 432 -19.63 3.87 -3.47
C ASN A 432 -19.94 3.73 -4.96
N VAL A 433 -20.89 2.87 -5.30
CA VAL A 433 -21.42 2.77 -6.66
C VAL A 433 -22.68 3.62 -6.74
N ARG A 434 -22.79 4.41 -7.80
CA ARG A 434 -23.98 5.19 -8.15
C ARG A 434 -24.62 4.53 -9.36
N ASP A 435 -25.36 3.45 -9.13
CA ASP A 435 -26.11 2.78 -10.18
C ASP A 435 -27.60 3.08 -9.99
N GLN A 436 -28.31 3.39 -11.07
CA GLN A 436 -29.75 3.72 -11.00
C GLN A 436 -30.59 2.50 -10.59
N ASN A 437 -30.05 1.29 -10.71
CA ASN A 437 -30.71 0.04 -10.34
C ASN A 437 -30.28 -0.50 -8.97
N TYR A 438 -29.29 0.12 -8.31
CA TYR A 438 -28.77 -0.34 -7.02
C TYR A 438 -28.58 0.88 -6.11
N ALA A 439 -29.36 0.95 -5.03
CA ALA A 439 -29.26 2.02 -4.03
C ALA A 439 -27.80 2.23 -3.61
N ASP A 440 -27.35 3.48 -3.43
CA ASP A 440 -25.96 3.90 -3.10
C ASP A 440 -25.20 2.86 -2.25
N ASP A 441 -24.56 1.90 -2.92
CA ASP A 441 -24.05 0.71 -2.26
C ASP A 441 -22.53 0.76 -2.15
N LYS A 442 -22.04 0.30 -1.00
CA LYS A 442 -20.60 0.15 -0.80
C LYS A 442 -20.12 -1.00 -1.66
N HIS A 443 -19.11 -0.74 -2.48
CA HIS A 443 -18.48 -1.73 -3.34
C HIS A 443 -17.00 -1.86 -3.02
N ILE A 444 -16.46 -3.05 -3.29
CA ILE A 444 -15.05 -3.36 -3.09
C ILE A 444 -14.53 -4.14 -4.29
N TRP A 445 -13.31 -3.82 -4.71
CA TRP A 445 -12.60 -4.46 -5.82
C TRP A 445 -11.09 -4.45 -5.60
N ASN A 446 -10.32 -4.95 -6.55
CA ASN A 446 -8.86 -5.08 -6.43
C ASN A 446 -8.10 -3.99 -7.19
N LEU A 447 -6.93 -3.68 -6.66
CA LEU A 447 -5.80 -3.14 -7.39
C LEU A 447 -4.72 -4.22 -7.49
N VAL A 448 -4.16 -4.44 -8.68
CA VAL A 448 -3.07 -5.39 -8.92
C VAL A 448 -1.87 -4.68 -9.55
N GLU A 449 -0.67 -4.97 -9.10
CA GLU A 449 0.56 -4.37 -9.63
C GLU A 449 1.25 -5.31 -10.60
N LEU A 450 1.41 -4.83 -11.83
CA LEU A 450 2.19 -5.47 -12.88
C LEU A 450 3.55 -4.75 -13.03
N ASP A 451 4.32 -5.06 -14.07
CA ASP A 451 5.67 -4.53 -14.24
C ASP A 451 5.73 -3.01 -14.46
N ASP A 452 4.69 -2.39 -15.03
CA ASP A 452 4.65 -0.96 -15.32
C ASP A 452 3.79 -0.12 -14.36
N GLY A 453 3.06 -0.76 -13.43
CA GLY A 453 2.25 -0.06 -12.44
C GLY A 453 1.01 -0.82 -11.98
N TRP A 454 0.13 -0.10 -11.28
CA TRP A 454 -1.12 -0.61 -10.73
C TRP A 454 -2.27 -0.52 -11.73
N TYR A 455 -3.16 -1.50 -11.67
CA TYR A 455 -4.38 -1.58 -12.46
C TYR A 455 -5.56 -1.99 -11.59
N HIS A 456 -6.75 -1.49 -11.92
CA HIS A 456 -7.98 -1.96 -11.30
C HIS A 456 -8.44 -3.29 -11.91
N VAL A 457 -8.95 -4.17 -11.04
CA VAL A 457 -9.61 -5.42 -11.41
C VAL A 457 -10.88 -5.56 -10.56
N ASP A 458 -12.04 -5.61 -11.21
CA ASP A 458 -13.34 -5.86 -10.58
C ASP A 458 -13.96 -7.13 -11.17
N ALA A 459 -13.73 -8.26 -10.51
CA ALA A 459 -14.22 -9.55 -10.95
C ALA A 459 -15.74 -9.71 -10.76
N THR A 460 -16.37 -8.90 -9.91
CA THR A 460 -17.82 -8.93 -9.68
C THR A 460 -18.60 -8.40 -10.87
N TRP A 461 -18.08 -7.39 -11.55
CA TRP A 461 -18.68 -6.84 -12.77
C TRP A 461 -18.14 -7.52 -14.04
N GLY A 462 -17.17 -8.41 -13.87
CA GLY A 462 -16.65 -9.29 -14.92
C GLY A 462 -17.53 -10.48 -15.28
N ILE A 463 -18.67 -10.66 -14.62
CA ILE A 463 -19.60 -11.79 -14.85
C ILE A 463 -20.93 -11.35 -15.43
N ASP A 464 -21.56 -12.25 -16.18
CA ASP A 464 -22.98 -12.17 -16.50
C ASP A 464 -23.78 -12.84 -15.36
N ARG A 465 -24.54 -12.04 -14.60
CA ARG A 465 -25.35 -12.53 -13.46
C ARG A 465 -26.43 -13.54 -13.89
N ASN A 466 -26.86 -13.49 -15.15
CA ASN A 466 -27.89 -14.40 -15.68
C ASN A 466 -27.29 -15.67 -16.29
N LYS A 467 -25.97 -15.71 -16.54
CA LYS A 467 -25.32 -16.82 -17.23
C LYS A 467 -23.89 -17.05 -16.71
N LEU A 468 -23.79 -17.91 -15.70
CA LEU A 468 -22.49 -18.36 -15.17
C LEU A 468 -21.58 -18.90 -16.30
N GLY A 469 -20.29 -18.55 -16.25
CA GLY A 469 -19.31 -18.93 -17.27
C GLY A 469 -19.21 -17.94 -18.43
N ASN A 470 -20.17 -17.02 -18.60
CA ASN A 470 -20.11 -15.95 -19.59
C ASN A 470 -19.43 -14.71 -18.97
N ASN A 471 -18.09 -14.70 -18.97
CA ASN A 471 -17.31 -13.61 -18.40
C ASN A 471 -16.94 -12.54 -19.43
N ASN A 472 -16.74 -11.30 -18.97
CA ASN A 472 -16.27 -10.17 -19.77
C ASN A 472 -14.99 -9.57 -19.17
N TYR A 473 -14.28 -8.75 -19.96
CA TYR A 473 -13.01 -8.14 -19.56
C TYR A 473 -13.07 -6.60 -19.43
N TYR A 474 -14.26 -5.99 -19.43
CA TYR A 474 -14.40 -4.53 -19.30
C TYR A 474 -13.95 -3.99 -17.93
N TYR A 475 -13.75 -4.89 -16.97
CA TYR A 475 -13.30 -4.60 -15.60
C TYR A 475 -11.98 -5.30 -15.26
N PHE A 476 -11.25 -5.80 -16.28
CA PHE A 476 -9.95 -6.43 -16.11
C PHE A 476 -8.83 -5.50 -16.60
N LEU A 477 -7.93 -5.14 -15.70
CA LEU A 477 -6.77 -4.27 -15.95
C LEU A 477 -7.16 -2.91 -16.55
N ILE A 478 -7.85 -2.09 -15.78
CA ILE A 478 -8.33 -0.77 -16.21
C ILE A 478 -7.77 0.38 -15.36
N GLY A 479 -7.82 1.60 -15.89
CA GLY A 479 -7.29 2.80 -15.25
C GLY A 479 -8.25 3.43 -14.23
N ASN A 480 -7.73 4.43 -13.49
CA ASN A 480 -8.50 5.18 -12.49
C ASN A 480 -9.78 5.79 -13.06
N ASP A 481 -9.72 6.38 -14.25
CA ASP A 481 -10.89 7.09 -14.82
C ASP A 481 -11.91 6.14 -15.41
N ASP A 482 -11.47 4.99 -15.91
CA ASP A 482 -12.36 3.96 -16.44
C ASP A 482 -13.20 3.33 -15.33
N ILE A 483 -12.56 2.94 -14.21
CA ILE A 483 -13.29 2.36 -13.06
C ILE A 483 -14.19 3.41 -12.37
N SER A 484 -13.92 4.71 -12.54
CA SER A 484 -14.69 5.80 -11.92
C SER A 484 -16.07 6.01 -12.55
N LEU A 485 -16.34 5.41 -13.71
CA LEU A 485 -17.67 5.43 -14.27
C LEU A 485 -18.63 4.79 -13.25
N ASN A 486 -19.59 5.58 -12.76
CA ASN A 486 -20.54 5.19 -11.71
C ASN A 486 -19.93 4.81 -10.36
N ARG A 487 -18.67 5.17 -10.07
CA ARG A 487 -18.01 4.91 -8.79
C ARG A 487 -17.36 6.15 -8.18
N ASP A 488 -17.49 6.30 -6.88
CA ASP A 488 -16.83 7.34 -6.08
C ASP A 488 -15.88 6.69 -5.06
N PHE A 489 -14.59 7.00 -5.16
CA PHE A 489 -13.54 6.42 -4.32
C PHE A 489 -12.29 7.30 -4.28
N ILE A 490 -11.41 7.03 -3.31
CA ILE A 490 -10.12 7.70 -3.23
C ILE A 490 -9.20 7.14 -4.32
N LYS A 491 -9.00 7.92 -5.39
CA LYS A 491 -8.15 7.53 -6.52
C LYS A 491 -6.68 7.40 -6.09
N PRO A 492 -6.02 6.28 -6.43
CA PRO A 492 -4.56 6.20 -6.44
C PRO A 492 -3.93 7.32 -7.27
N SER A 493 -2.69 7.70 -6.94
CA SER A 493 -1.93 8.65 -7.74
C SER A 493 -1.73 8.14 -9.17
N GLU A 494 -1.99 8.97 -10.18
CA GLU A 494 -1.75 8.62 -11.60
C GLU A 494 -0.30 8.21 -11.87
N LYS A 495 0.66 8.64 -11.04
CA LYS A 495 2.09 8.30 -11.19
C LYS A 495 2.41 6.82 -10.98
N ILE A 496 1.55 6.11 -10.24
CA ILE A 496 1.75 4.69 -9.93
C ILE A 496 0.87 3.78 -10.79
N MET A 497 0.01 4.33 -11.64
CA MET A 497 -0.89 3.57 -12.50
C MET A 497 -0.18 3.10 -13.77
N GLY A 498 -0.41 1.84 -14.15
CA GLY A 498 0.10 1.28 -15.39
C GLY A 498 -0.73 1.70 -16.60
N LYS A 499 -0.15 1.56 -17.80
CA LYS A 499 -0.81 1.87 -19.08
C LYS A 499 -0.67 0.75 -20.11
N LYS A 500 0.39 -0.04 -20.03
CA LYS A 500 0.77 -1.05 -21.02
C LYS A 500 -0.28 -2.14 -21.21
N TYR A 501 -1.00 -2.50 -20.14
CA TYR A 501 -1.96 -3.60 -20.13
C TYR A 501 -3.43 -3.16 -20.10
N LEU A 502 -3.69 -1.86 -20.28
CA LEU A 502 -5.06 -1.34 -20.29
C LEU A 502 -5.88 -2.09 -21.35
N PHE A 503 -6.98 -2.70 -20.90
CA PHE A 503 -7.93 -3.39 -21.77
C PHE A 503 -7.31 -4.42 -22.73
N SER A 504 -6.19 -5.05 -22.33
CA SER A 504 -5.41 -5.98 -23.17
C SER A 504 -6.18 -7.21 -23.67
N LYS A 505 -7.36 -7.48 -23.11
CA LYS A 505 -8.26 -8.57 -23.48
C LYS A 505 -9.45 -8.12 -24.32
N ILE A 506 -9.54 -6.82 -24.64
CA ILE A 506 -10.61 -6.25 -25.45
C ILE A 506 -10.14 -6.14 -26.91
N ASP A 507 -10.91 -6.75 -27.81
CA ASP A 507 -10.65 -6.68 -29.24
C ASP A 507 -10.77 -5.25 -29.76
N ASN A 508 -9.85 -4.87 -30.65
CA ASN A 508 -9.79 -3.53 -31.27
C ASN A 508 -9.74 -2.38 -30.25
N TYR A 509 -9.21 -2.62 -29.04
CA TYR A 509 -8.86 -1.53 -28.13
C TYR A 509 -7.71 -0.71 -28.71
N ILE A 510 -7.86 0.61 -28.63
CA ILE A 510 -6.89 1.60 -29.09
C ILE A 510 -6.70 2.68 -28.01
N SER A 511 -5.45 3.00 -27.74
CA SER A 511 -5.07 4.09 -26.83
C SER A 511 -4.63 5.36 -27.57
N ASP A 512 -4.30 5.23 -28.87
CA ASP A 512 -3.90 6.33 -29.74
C ASP A 512 -4.28 6.08 -31.22
N LEU A 513 -4.01 7.08 -32.07
CA LEU A 513 -4.30 7.02 -33.50
C LEU A 513 -3.41 6.03 -34.27
N LYS A 514 -2.23 5.67 -33.77
CA LYS A 514 -1.35 4.69 -34.41
C LYS A 514 -1.92 3.28 -34.25
N GLN A 515 -2.45 2.96 -33.07
CA GLN A 515 -3.19 1.71 -32.83
C GLN A 515 -4.51 1.67 -33.62
N ALA A 516 -5.17 2.80 -33.84
CA ALA A 516 -6.31 2.88 -34.76
C ALA A 516 -5.91 2.48 -36.19
N GLN A 517 -4.80 3.02 -36.69
CA GLN A 517 -4.24 2.66 -38.01
C GLN A 517 -3.96 1.16 -38.11
N LYS A 518 -3.37 0.55 -37.07
CA LYS A 518 -3.17 -0.90 -36.98
C LYS A 518 -4.45 -1.69 -37.20
N VAL A 519 -5.52 -1.38 -36.46
CA VAL A 519 -6.79 -2.11 -36.55
C VAL A 519 -7.41 -1.95 -37.95
N ILE A 520 -7.31 -0.76 -38.55
CA ILE A 520 -7.77 -0.51 -39.93
C ILE A 520 -7.00 -1.39 -40.93
N GLU A 521 -5.67 -1.44 -40.83
CA GLU A 521 -4.85 -2.27 -41.72
C GLU A 521 -5.13 -3.76 -41.57
N ILE A 522 -5.28 -4.25 -40.33
CA ILE A 522 -5.65 -5.65 -40.08
C ILE A 522 -7.02 -5.96 -40.68
N THR A 523 -8.01 -5.08 -40.48
CA THR A 523 -9.36 -5.25 -41.04
C THR A 523 -9.31 -5.36 -42.56
N LYS A 524 -8.56 -4.47 -43.24
CA LYS A 524 -8.35 -4.52 -44.69
C LYS A 524 -7.73 -5.82 -45.19
N LEU A 525 -6.83 -6.40 -44.40
CA LEU A 525 -6.07 -7.59 -44.78
C LEU A 525 -6.84 -8.89 -44.51
N GLU A 526 -7.58 -8.96 -43.40
CA GLU A 526 -8.26 -10.18 -42.93
C GLU A 526 -9.73 -10.25 -43.27
N ARG A 527 -10.40 -9.10 -43.34
CA ARG A 527 -11.84 -8.99 -43.58
C ARG A 527 -12.12 -8.02 -44.73
N PRO A 528 -11.58 -8.30 -45.94
CA PRO A 528 -11.64 -7.36 -47.06
C PRO A 528 -13.06 -7.11 -47.57
N ASP A 529 -14.04 -7.94 -47.19
CA ASP A 529 -15.45 -7.79 -47.54
C ASP A 529 -16.26 -7.02 -46.48
N ASP A 530 -15.69 -6.77 -45.30
CA ASP A 530 -16.36 -6.00 -44.24
C ASP A 530 -16.60 -4.56 -44.72
N LYS A 531 -17.76 -4.03 -44.32
CA LYS A 531 -18.17 -2.64 -44.56
C LYS A 531 -18.23 -1.81 -43.28
N GLY A 532 -17.76 -2.37 -42.17
CA GLY A 532 -17.76 -1.70 -40.89
C GLY A 532 -16.52 -2.01 -40.09
N ILE A 533 -16.08 -1.04 -39.29
CA ILE A 533 -14.97 -1.19 -38.35
C ILE A 533 -15.41 -0.76 -36.96
N VAL A 534 -15.09 -1.60 -35.97
CA VAL A 534 -15.33 -1.32 -34.56
C VAL A 534 -14.00 -0.97 -33.92
N LEU A 535 -13.93 0.21 -33.32
CA LEU A 535 -12.80 0.66 -32.50
C LEU A 535 -13.27 0.92 -31.08
N GLN A 536 -12.45 0.63 -30.09
CA GLN A 536 -12.79 0.84 -28.70
C GLN A 536 -11.69 1.61 -27.97
N THR A 537 -12.05 2.57 -27.13
CA THR A 537 -11.08 3.40 -26.38
C THR A 537 -11.41 3.40 -24.89
N ASP A 538 -10.43 3.80 -24.08
CA ASP A 538 -10.68 4.19 -22.70
C ASP A 538 -11.55 5.47 -22.63
N LEU A 539 -11.99 5.85 -21.44
CA LEU A 539 -12.85 7.01 -21.25
C LEU A 539 -12.12 8.36 -21.39
N LYS A 540 -10.78 8.36 -21.24
CA LYS A 540 -9.89 9.53 -21.33
C LYS A 540 -9.54 9.92 -22.76
N PHE A 541 -9.74 9.02 -23.73
CA PHE A 541 -9.44 9.28 -25.14
C PHE A 541 -10.18 10.53 -25.66
N ASN A 542 -9.40 11.53 -26.10
CA ASN A 542 -9.89 12.85 -26.48
C ASN A 542 -9.67 13.20 -27.97
N ASP A 543 -9.12 12.27 -28.76
CA ASP A 543 -8.81 12.47 -30.18
C ASP A 543 -9.94 12.01 -31.13
N SER A 544 -11.19 11.93 -30.65
CA SER A 544 -12.33 11.38 -31.43
C SER A 544 -12.52 12.02 -32.81
N ARG A 545 -12.26 13.33 -32.97
CA ARG A 545 -12.34 13.99 -34.29
C ARG A 545 -11.24 13.49 -35.23
N LYS A 546 -9.99 13.45 -34.75
CA LYS A 546 -8.86 12.95 -35.54
C LYS A 546 -9.00 11.47 -35.86
N LEU A 547 -9.61 10.71 -34.96
CA LEU A 547 -9.94 9.31 -35.19
C LEU A 547 -10.92 9.18 -36.35
N THR A 548 -12.00 9.97 -36.36
CA THR A 548 -12.93 10.01 -37.49
C THR A 548 -12.24 10.43 -38.79
N ASP A 549 -11.41 11.48 -38.77
CA ASP A 549 -10.64 11.91 -39.94
C ASP A 549 -9.71 10.81 -40.47
N LEU A 550 -9.07 10.05 -39.57
CA LEU A 550 -8.18 8.94 -39.92
C LEU A 550 -8.95 7.79 -40.57
N VAL A 551 -10.09 7.42 -40.00
CA VAL A 551 -10.93 6.32 -40.52
C VAL A 551 -11.49 6.69 -41.89
N SER A 552 -12.07 7.89 -42.04
CA SER A 552 -12.60 8.37 -43.33
C SER A 552 -11.51 8.45 -44.41
N LYS A 553 -10.30 8.93 -44.08
CA LYS A 553 -9.18 8.92 -45.05
C LYS A 553 -8.71 7.52 -45.44
N SER A 554 -8.83 6.56 -44.54
CA SER A 554 -8.23 5.23 -44.70
C SER A 554 -9.15 4.22 -45.39
N ILE A 555 -10.48 4.41 -45.31
CA ILE A 555 -11.48 3.52 -45.90
C ILE A 555 -12.02 4.12 -47.20
N ASP A 556 -12.76 5.22 -47.12
CA ASP A 556 -13.32 6.00 -48.24
C ASP A 556 -13.79 7.38 -47.73
N GLU A 557 -13.73 8.43 -48.56
CA GLU A 557 -14.21 9.78 -48.18
C GLU A 557 -15.71 9.83 -47.79
N HIS A 558 -16.45 8.74 -48.04
CA HIS A 558 -17.85 8.57 -47.69
C HIS A 558 -18.08 7.74 -46.42
N GLY A 559 -17.04 7.19 -45.80
CA GLY A 559 -17.12 6.45 -44.54
C GLY A 559 -17.50 7.39 -43.39
N TYR A 560 -18.55 7.03 -42.65
CA TYR A 560 -19.11 7.85 -41.58
C TYR A 560 -19.22 7.08 -40.27
N LEU A 561 -19.19 7.81 -39.15
CA LEU A 561 -19.45 7.24 -37.83
C LEU A 561 -20.96 6.93 -37.72
N LYS A 562 -21.31 5.66 -37.51
CA LYS A 562 -22.70 5.25 -37.31
C LYS A 562 -23.16 5.66 -35.92
N GLY A 563 -23.82 6.80 -35.83
CA GLY A 563 -24.31 7.36 -34.57
C GLY A 563 -23.21 8.06 -33.76
N SER A 564 -23.47 8.28 -32.47
CA SER A 564 -22.45 8.78 -31.54
C SER A 564 -21.66 7.62 -30.92
N PRO A 565 -20.42 7.85 -30.44
CA PRO A 565 -19.68 6.82 -29.71
C PRO A 565 -20.53 6.31 -28.55
N HIS A 566 -20.74 5.01 -28.49
CA HIS A 566 -21.60 4.39 -27.50
C HIS A 566 -20.82 4.12 -26.22
N ILE A 567 -21.36 4.56 -25.09
CA ILE A 567 -20.94 4.16 -23.75
C ILE A 567 -22.17 3.48 -23.13
N ASN A 568 -22.03 2.23 -22.69
CA ASN A 568 -23.05 1.57 -21.89
C ASN A 568 -22.64 1.67 -20.42
N GLU A 569 -23.58 1.69 -19.48
CA GLU A 569 -23.33 1.67 -18.03
C GLU A 569 -22.47 0.47 -17.60
N TYR A 570 -22.52 -0.63 -18.36
CA TYR A 570 -21.72 -1.83 -18.12
C TYR A 570 -20.36 -1.85 -18.85
N MET A 571 -20.06 -0.87 -19.72
CA MET A 571 -18.80 -0.78 -20.45
C MET A 571 -18.02 0.47 -20.00
N ASN A 572 -16.90 0.28 -19.29
CA ASN A 572 -15.98 1.37 -18.92
C ASN A 572 -15.13 1.88 -20.10
N MET A 573 -15.71 1.93 -21.30
CA MET A 573 -15.02 2.18 -22.55
C MET A 573 -15.96 2.87 -23.53
N ARG A 574 -15.38 3.57 -24.51
CA ARG A 574 -16.13 4.12 -25.64
C ARG A 574 -16.02 3.18 -26.82
N ARG A 575 -17.15 2.87 -27.45
CA ARG A 575 -17.20 2.06 -28.67
C ARG A 575 -17.58 2.94 -29.86
N TYR A 576 -16.75 2.91 -30.90
CA TYR A 576 -16.97 3.60 -32.16
C TYR A 576 -17.27 2.56 -33.24
N LEU A 577 -18.41 2.72 -33.92
CA LEU A 577 -18.77 1.91 -35.07
C LEU A 577 -18.77 2.82 -36.30
N TYR A 578 -17.83 2.58 -37.21
CA TYR A 578 -17.77 3.26 -38.50
C TYR A 578 -18.32 2.33 -39.57
N GLU A 579 -19.11 2.88 -40.49
CA GLU A 579 -19.65 2.18 -41.65
C GLU A 579 -19.21 2.87 -42.94
N SER A 580 -18.99 2.05 -43.96
CA SER A 580 -18.61 2.48 -45.30
C SER A 580 -19.58 1.91 -46.33
N LEU A 581 -19.78 2.65 -47.43
CA LEU A 581 -20.58 2.17 -48.56
C LEU A 581 -19.84 1.05 -49.32
N TYR A 582 -18.51 1.13 -49.33
CA TYR A 582 -17.61 0.23 -50.04
C TYR A 582 -16.92 -0.77 -49.11
N LYS A 583 -16.34 -1.80 -49.73
CA LYS A 583 -15.57 -2.84 -49.03
C LYS A 583 -14.28 -2.26 -48.48
N ILE A 584 -13.97 -2.53 -47.21
CA ILE A 584 -12.73 -2.12 -46.56
C ILE A 584 -11.62 -3.08 -47.00
N SER A 585 -11.09 -2.90 -48.21
CA SER A 585 -10.12 -3.82 -48.82
C SER A 585 -8.70 -3.24 -48.87
N ALA A 586 -7.70 -4.11 -48.73
CA ALA A 586 -6.29 -3.73 -48.87
C ALA A 586 -5.92 -3.37 -50.31
N LYS A 587 -4.92 -2.50 -50.47
CA LYS A 587 -4.36 -2.14 -51.79
C LYS A 587 -3.68 -3.35 -52.47
N ASN A 588 -3.41 -3.24 -53.78
CA ASN A 588 -2.64 -4.24 -54.53
C ASN A 588 -1.36 -4.62 -53.76
N LYS A 589 -1.16 -5.93 -53.56
CA LYS A 589 -0.16 -6.44 -52.61
C LYS A 589 1.14 -6.80 -53.33
N THR A 590 2.24 -6.18 -52.93
CA THR A 590 3.60 -6.61 -53.33
C THR A 590 4.05 -7.75 -52.44
N ASN A 591 4.53 -8.86 -53.02
CA ASN A 591 5.03 -10.01 -52.26
C ASN A 591 6.46 -9.75 -51.78
N ILE A 592 6.71 -9.95 -50.49
CA ILE A 592 8.03 -9.74 -49.86
C ILE A 592 8.36 -10.97 -49.00
N ASN A 593 9.57 -11.51 -49.14
CA ASN A 593 10.05 -12.62 -48.33
C ASN A 593 10.92 -12.08 -47.19
N LEU A 594 10.43 -12.16 -45.96
CA LEU A 594 11.16 -11.72 -44.77
C LEU A 594 11.97 -12.87 -44.18
N MET A 595 13.20 -12.55 -43.77
CA MET A 595 14.05 -13.47 -43.02
C MET A 595 14.00 -13.09 -41.54
N LEU A 596 13.44 -13.96 -40.72
CA LEU A 596 13.33 -13.76 -39.28
C LEU A 596 14.27 -14.72 -38.55
N SER A 597 14.91 -14.20 -37.50
CA SER A 597 15.79 -14.96 -36.60
C SER A 597 15.62 -14.47 -35.16
N ALA A 598 15.86 -15.36 -34.20
CA ALA A 598 15.91 -15.01 -32.79
C ALA A 598 16.95 -15.86 -32.08
N GLU A 599 17.61 -15.29 -31.09
CA GLU A 599 18.46 -16.04 -30.18
C GLU A 599 17.62 -16.49 -28.97
N PRO A 600 17.72 -17.76 -28.52
CA PRO A 600 16.91 -18.26 -27.41
C PRO A 600 16.98 -17.42 -26.12
N ASN A 601 18.11 -16.75 -25.89
CA ASN A 601 18.34 -15.88 -24.73
C ASN A 601 18.25 -14.37 -25.08
N GLY A 602 18.14 -14.01 -26.36
CA GLY A 602 18.24 -12.62 -26.82
C GLY A 602 16.99 -11.77 -26.54
N ARG A 603 15.85 -12.38 -26.23
CA ARG A 603 14.54 -11.70 -26.01
C ARG A 603 14.14 -10.73 -27.12
N PHE A 604 14.66 -10.89 -28.33
CA PHE A 604 14.24 -10.13 -29.49
C PHE A 604 14.11 -11.05 -30.71
N ILE A 605 13.27 -10.63 -31.66
CA ILE A 605 13.18 -11.22 -32.98
C ILE A 605 13.73 -10.21 -33.98
N LYS A 606 14.75 -10.60 -34.74
CA LYS A 606 15.31 -9.80 -35.84
C LYS A 606 14.51 -10.07 -37.12
N ILE A 607 14.17 -9.02 -37.84
CA ILE A 607 13.48 -9.05 -39.13
C ILE A 607 14.39 -8.39 -40.18
N ASP A 608 14.76 -9.16 -41.20
CA ASP A 608 15.59 -8.75 -42.33
C ASP A 608 14.80 -8.75 -43.65
N ASN A 609 15.41 -8.23 -44.72
CA ASN A 609 14.89 -8.14 -46.09
C ASN A 609 13.68 -7.21 -46.25
N LEU A 610 13.79 -6.00 -45.70
CA LEU A 610 12.79 -4.94 -45.86
C LEU A 610 13.29 -3.91 -46.88
N ASP A 611 12.96 -4.13 -48.15
CA ASP A 611 13.34 -3.27 -49.29
C ASP A 611 12.64 -1.91 -49.23
N ASN A 612 13.22 -0.96 -48.48
CA ASN A 612 12.66 0.38 -48.22
C ASN A 612 11.28 0.40 -47.53
N ILE A 613 10.87 -0.73 -46.93
CA ILE A 613 9.60 -0.82 -46.20
C ILE A 613 9.83 -0.40 -44.75
N GLU A 614 9.16 0.67 -44.33
CA GLU A 614 9.21 1.07 -42.93
C GLU A 614 8.21 0.28 -42.08
N LEU A 615 8.71 -0.45 -41.09
CA LEU A 615 7.89 -1.08 -40.06
C LEU A 615 7.90 -0.26 -38.78
N SER A 616 6.77 -0.30 -38.08
CA SER A 616 6.62 0.19 -36.71
C SER A 616 6.10 -0.93 -35.81
N ILE A 617 6.01 -0.68 -34.50
CA ILE A 617 5.39 -1.62 -33.56
C ILE A 617 3.96 -2.01 -33.96
N GLU A 618 3.24 -1.09 -34.61
CA GLU A 618 1.87 -1.29 -35.05
C GLU A 618 1.72 -2.24 -36.24
N ASN A 619 2.83 -2.61 -36.89
CA ASN A 619 2.87 -3.54 -38.02
C ASN A 619 3.22 -4.97 -37.60
N ILE A 620 3.32 -5.22 -36.29
CA ILE A 620 3.80 -6.47 -35.73
C ILE A 620 2.85 -6.93 -34.63
N ASP A 621 2.42 -8.19 -34.72
CA ASP A 621 1.69 -8.88 -33.66
C ASP A 621 2.53 -10.03 -33.13
N VAL A 622 2.49 -10.21 -31.81
CA VAL A 622 3.13 -11.34 -31.13
C VAL A 622 2.13 -12.04 -30.22
N LYS A 623 2.28 -13.36 -30.07
CA LYS A 623 1.57 -14.18 -29.09
C LYS A 623 2.60 -14.95 -28.28
N GLY A 624 2.40 -15.08 -26.96
CA GLY A 624 3.36 -15.71 -26.05
C GLY A 624 4.25 -14.71 -25.28
N ALA A 625 4.21 -13.43 -25.65
CA ALA A 625 4.89 -12.32 -24.98
C ALA A 625 4.24 -10.99 -25.37
N PHE A 626 4.72 -9.87 -24.81
CA PHE A 626 4.40 -8.51 -25.23
C PHE A 626 5.57 -7.87 -25.97
N ILE A 627 5.28 -6.97 -26.91
CA ILE A 627 6.31 -6.15 -27.56
C ILE A 627 6.69 -5.01 -26.63
N LYS A 628 7.99 -4.85 -26.37
CA LYS A 628 8.55 -3.71 -25.64
C LYS A 628 8.78 -2.53 -26.57
N ASP A 629 9.50 -2.78 -27.65
CA ASP A 629 9.87 -1.80 -28.66
C ASP A 629 10.23 -2.49 -29.98
N VAL A 630 10.25 -1.70 -31.04
CA VAL A 630 10.73 -2.10 -32.36
C VAL A 630 11.74 -1.07 -32.81
N VAL A 631 13.00 -1.49 -32.96
CA VAL A 631 14.12 -0.61 -33.31
C VAL A 631 14.70 -1.00 -34.65
N LYS A 632 14.82 -0.04 -35.57
CA LYS A 632 15.55 -0.21 -36.82
C LYS A 632 17.04 0.01 -36.57
N LYS A 633 17.89 -0.93 -37.02
CA LYS A 633 19.34 -0.76 -37.11
C LYS A 633 19.76 -1.23 -38.50
N ASP A 634 20.41 -0.35 -39.25
CA ASP A 634 20.75 -0.57 -40.65
C ASP A 634 19.51 -0.95 -41.49
N SER A 635 19.56 -2.09 -42.18
CA SER A 635 18.44 -2.67 -42.95
C SER A 635 17.56 -3.62 -42.14
N SER A 636 17.82 -3.78 -40.84
CA SER A 636 17.16 -4.77 -39.97
C SER A 636 16.26 -4.11 -38.93
N TYR A 637 15.21 -4.82 -38.53
CA TYR A 637 14.35 -4.43 -37.42
C TYR A 637 14.49 -5.43 -36.27
N PHE A 638 14.56 -4.92 -35.04
CA PHE A 638 14.67 -5.71 -33.82
C PHE A 638 13.40 -5.51 -33.00
N VAL A 639 12.62 -6.58 -32.84
CA VAL A 639 11.39 -6.61 -32.03
C VAL A 639 11.76 -7.10 -30.64
N SER A 640 11.90 -6.20 -29.67
CA SER A 640 12.23 -6.56 -28.30
C SER A 640 10.98 -7.04 -27.56
N LEU A 641 11.10 -8.15 -26.82
CA LEU A 641 10.00 -8.82 -26.14
C LEU A 641 10.12 -8.71 -24.61
N ILE A 642 8.96 -8.62 -23.94
CA ILE A 642 8.83 -8.54 -22.49
C ILE A 642 7.60 -9.33 -22.03
N ASN A 643 7.53 -9.63 -20.73
CA ASN A 643 6.34 -10.24 -20.10
C ASN A 643 5.87 -11.49 -20.86
N PHE A 644 6.81 -12.41 -21.10
CA PHE A 644 6.55 -13.73 -21.67
C PHE A 644 5.51 -14.47 -20.82
N ASP A 645 4.66 -15.29 -21.44
CA ASP A 645 3.54 -15.94 -20.74
C ASP A 645 4.00 -16.78 -19.54
N ASN A 646 5.19 -17.37 -19.64
CA ASN A 646 5.79 -18.19 -18.60
C ASN A 646 7.31 -18.04 -18.55
N THR A 647 7.88 -18.40 -17.40
CA THR A 647 9.30 -18.68 -17.21
C THR A 647 9.65 -20.07 -17.75
N GLY A 648 10.92 -20.30 -18.10
CA GLY A 648 11.38 -21.51 -18.78
C GLY A 648 11.20 -21.42 -20.29
N GLU A 649 10.89 -22.54 -20.94
CA GLU A 649 10.68 -22.56 -22.38
C GLU A 649 9.35 -21.89 -22.76
N CYS A 650 9.41 -20.90 -23.65
CA CYS A 650 8.25 -20.19 -24.15
C CYS A 650 8.29 -20.14 -25.68
N ILE A 651 7.14 -20.35 -26.32
CA ILE A 651 7.00 -20.22 -27.78
C ILE A 651 6.33 -18.89 -28.06
N VAL A 652 7.03 -18.03 -28.79
CA VAL A 652 6.48 -16.76 -29.26
C VAL A 652 6.17 -16.88 -30.74
N ALA A 653 4.89 -16.68 -31.09
CA ALA A 653 4.47 -16.55 -32.48
C ALA A 653 4.51 -15.08 -32.89
N ILE A 654 4.98 -14.79 -34.10
CA ILE A 654 5.07 -13.44 -34.65
C ILE A 654 4.36 -13.36 -35.99
N ARG A 655 3.71 -12.22 -36.22
CA ARG A 655 3.12 -11.84 -37.50
C ARG A 655 3.59 -10.44 -37.85
N VAL A 656 3.90 -10.25 -39.14
CA VAL A 656 4.22 -8.94 -39.72
C VAL A 656 3.18 -8.61 -40.77
N PHE A 657 2.66 -7.38 -40.76
CA PHE A 657 1.64 -6.92 -41.71
C PHE A 657 1.78 -5.42 -41.99
N LYS A 658 1.42 -5.02 -43.22
CA LYS A 658 1.38 -3.63 -43.66
C LYS A 658 0.50 -3.54 -44.90
N ASP A 659 -0.42 -2.58 -44.95
CA ASP A 659 -1.26 -2.37 -46.15
C ASP A 659 -0.38 -2.17 -47.40
N GLY A 660 -0.78 -2.77 -48.54
CA GLY A 660 -0.01 -2.80 -49.78
C GLY A 660 1.06 -3.89 -49.90
N TYR A 661 1.31 -4.69 -48.85
CA TYR A 661 2.32 -5.75 -48.86
C TYR A 661 1.75 -7.11 -48.43
N LYS A 662 2.32 -8.19 -48.98
CA LYS A 662 2.09 -9.57 -48.54
C LYS A 662 3.42 -10.17 -48.12
N PHE A 663 3.62 -10.29 -46.80
CA PHE A 663 4.84 -10.85 -46.23
C PHE A 663 4.76 -12.37 -46.15
N LYS A 664 5.80 -13.05 -46.65
CA LYS A 664 6.05 -14.47 -46.43
C LYS A 664 7.22 -14.60 -45.48
N LEU A 665 7.00 -15.23 -44.33
CA LEU A 665 8.02 -15.43 -43.31
C LEU A 665 8.70 -16.79 -43.53
N ASN A 666 10.01 -16.87 -43.35
CA ASN A 666 10.73 -18.15 -43.31
C ASN A 666 10.32 -19.01 -42.09
N GLN A 667 9.93 -18.37 -40.99
CA GLN A 667 9.36 -18.98 -39.80
C GLN A 667 8.55 -17.92 -39.03
N ASP A 668 7.52 -18.36 -38.31
CA ASP A 668 6.59 -17.50 -37.57
C ASP A 668 6.52 -17.83 -36.07
N LYS A 669 7.32 -18.79 -35.59
CA LYS A 669 7.38 -19.23 -34.19
C LYS A 669 8.82 -19.37 -33.73
N PHE A 670 9.11 -18.84 -32.55
CA PHE A 670 10.44 -18.81 -31.96
C PHE A 670 10.40 -19.34 -30.53
N LYS A 671 11.41 -20.15 -30.18
CA LYS A 671 11.59 -20.67 -28.82
C LYS A 671 12.52 -19.74 -28.04
N PHE A 672 12.06 -19.30 -26.88
CA PHE A 672 12.84 -18.51 -25.92
C PHE A 672 12.99 -19.28 -24.60
N VAL A 673 14.09 -19.05 -23.91
CA VAL A 673 14.32 -19.57 -22.55
C VAL A 673 14.31 -18.40 -21.58
N VAL A 674 13.19 -18.21 -20.90
CA VAL A 674 12.94 -17.07 -20.02
C VAL A 674 13.42 -17.40 -18.62
N GLN A 675 14.54 -16.79 -18.23
CA GLN A 675 15.10 -16.94 -16.89
C GLN A 675 14.69 -15.79 -15.97
N LYS A 676 14.66 -16.07 -14.67
CA LYS A 676 14.35 -15.10 -13.60
C LYS A 676 15.52 -14.99 -12.63
N HIS A 677 15.74 -13.79 -12.10
CA HIS A 677 16.66 -13.61 -10.99
C HIS A 677 16.17 -14.35 -9.73
N SER A 678 17.11 -14.82 -8.90
CA SER A 678 16.77 -15.43 -7.61
C SER A 678 16.13 -14.41 -6.67
N LYS A 679 15.15 -14.86 -5.88
CA LYS A 679 14.49 -14.04 -4.86
C LYS A 679 15.52 -13.54 -3.83
N PRO A 680 15.48 -12.25 -3.42
CA PRO A 680 16.37 -11.74 -2.39
C PRO A 680 16.15 -12.37 -1.01
N GLU A 681 17.17 -12.25 -0.17
CA GLU A 681 17.17 -12.65 1.26
C GLU A 681 17.49 -11.44 2.16
N ALA A 682 16.90 -10.30 1.85
CA ALA A 682 17.05 -9.08 2.64
C ALA A 682 16.34 -9.20 3.99
N TYR A 683 16.82 -8.46 4.98
CA TYR A 683 16.21 -8.39 6.31
C TYR A 683 16.37 -7.00 6.91
N LEU A 684 15.50 -6.67 7.87
CA LEU A 684 15.50 -5.39 8.55
C LEU A 684 16.12 -5.53 9.94
N GLU A 685 17.28 -4.91 10.14
CA GLU A 685 17.86 -4.73 11.47
C GLU A 685 17.22 -3.50 12.13
N THR A 686 16.36 -3.72 13.13
CA THR A 686 15.59 -2.63 13.75
C THR A 686 16.32 -2.02 14.96
N TYR A 687 16.05 -0.75 15.25
CA TYR A 687 16.70 -0.04 16.36
C TYR A 687 15.74 0.68 17.32
N ASN A 688 14.57 1.07 16.83
CA ASN A 688 13.51 1.68 17.65
C ASN A 688 12.12 1.20 17.20
N SER A 689 11.07 1.91 17.62
CA SER A 689 9.68 1.53 17.38
C SER A 689 9.14 1.90 16.00
N ASP A 690 9.94 2.54 15.14
CA ASP A 690 9.48 3.05 13.83
C ASP A 690 10.56 3.03 12.72
N SER A 691 11.70 2.38 12.95
CA SER A 691 12.80 2.43 11.98
C SER A 691 13.83 1.31 12.11
N GLY A 692 14.52 1.05 11.00
CA GLY A 692 15.50 -0.02 10.85
C GLY A 692 16.47 0.21 9.68
N ILE A 693 17.49 -0.63 9.59
CA ILE A 693 18.45 -0.70 8.48
C ILE A 693 18.13 -1.96 7.67
N LEU A 694 17.77 -1.79 6.40
CA LEU A 694 17.59 -2.89 5.47
C LEU A 694 18.97 -3.39 5.03
N LYS A 695 19.24 -4.67 5.27
CA LYS A 695 20.49 -5.37 4.97
C LYS A 695 20.24 -6.57 4.06
N GLY A 696 21.31 -7.19 3.55
CA GLY A 696 21.21 -8.27 2.56
C GLY A 696 20.79 -7.76 1.18
N VAL A 697 21.15 -6.50 0.88
CA VAL A 697 20.81 -5.82 -0.37
C VAL A 697 22.07 -5.41 -1.14
N ASP A 698 21.97 -5.27 -2.45
CA ASP A 698 23.05 -4.83 -3.34
C ASP A 698 22.51 -3.96 -4.50
N ASN A 699 23.40 -3.40 -5.33
CA ASN A 699 23.04 -2.46 -6.40
C ASN A 699 22.20 -3.06 -7.56
N SER A 700 22.08 -4.39 -7.63
CA SER A 700 21.18 -5.07 -8.57
C SER A 700 19.74 -5.07 -8.07
N MET A 701 19.50 -4.69 -6.81
CA MET A 701 18.19 -4.69 -6.18
C MET A 701 17.51 -3.32 -6.20
N GLN A 702 16.21 -3.37 -5.97
CA GLN A 702 15.35 -2.24 -5.67
C GLN A 702 14.47 -2.60 -4.46
N TYR A 703 14.09 -1.59 -3.69
CA TYR A 703 13.26 -1.75 -2.50
C TYR A 703 12.16 -0.69 -2.46
N ARG A 704 11.13 -0.91 -1.64
CA ARG A 704 10.16 0.11 -1.26
C ARG A 704 9.43 -0.25 0.02
N ILE A 705 8.78 0.75 0.61
CA ILE A 705 7.74 0.53 1.62
C ILE A 705 6.42 0.38 0.85
N PHE A 706 5.56 -0.56 1.25
CA PHE A 706 4.29 -0.80 0.55
C PHE A 706 3.48 0.49 0.40
N GLY A 707 2.95 0.71 -0.81
CA GLY A 707 2.26 1.94 -1.21
C GLY A 707 3.17 3.09 -1.66
N THR A 708 4.48 2.87 -1.79
CA THR A 708 5.44 3.86 -2.32
C THR A 708 6.11 3.39 -3.62
N GLU A 709 6.77 4.31 -4.32
CA GLU A 709 7.54 4.01 -5.53
C GLU A 709 8.77 3.13 -5.21
N TRP A 710 9.15 2.30 -6.19
CA TRP A 710 10.39 1.53 -6.13
C TRP A 710 11.61 2.45 -6.12
N LYS A 711 12.59 2.14 -5.27
CA LYS A 711 13.86 2.85 -5.15
C LYS A 711 15.02 1.91 -5.41
N ASP A 712 15.98 2.36 -6.18
CA ASP A 712 17.24 1.64 -6.36
C ASP A 712 18.02 1.55 -5.05
N VAL A 713 18.63 0.39 -4.83
CA VAL A 713 19.60 0.21 -3.75
C VAL A 713 20.94 0.78 -4.21
N ASN A 714 21.49 1.71 -3.43
CA ASN A 714 22.77 2.38 -3.73
C ASN A 714 23.91 2.02 -2.76
N SER A 715 23.61 1.24 -1.72
CA SER A 715 24.56 0.73 -0.72
C SER A 715 24.09 -0.60 -0.16
N ASN A 716 25.00 -1.36 0.46
CA ASN A 716 24.68 -2.67 1.05
C ASN A 716 23.79 -2.60 2.31
N GLU A 717 23.53 -1.38 2.79
CA GLU A 717 22.69 -1.07 3.92
C GLU A 717 21.86 0.18 3.62
N ILE A 718 20.56 0.14 3.91
CA ILE A 718 19.65 1.26 3.64
C ILE A 718 18.89 1.63 4.91
N LEU A 719 19.03 2.88 5.37
CA LEU A 719 18.27 3.39 6.51
C LEU A 719 16.81 3.66 6.12
N LEU A 720 15.88 2.99 6.80
CA LEU A 720 14.45 3.19 6.64
C LEU A 720 13.85 3.82 7.90
N LYS A 721 13.19 4.98 7.73
CA LYS A 721 12.50 5.72 8.79
C LYS A 721 11.00 5.77 8.51
N GLY A 722 10.17 5.90 9.54
CA GLY A 722 8.72 6.01 9.35
C GLY A 722 8.09 4.72 8.82
N ILE A 723 8.72 3.57 9.09
CA ILE A 723 8.28 2.31 8.50
C ILE A 723 7.06 1.75 9.24
N GLY A 724 6.93 2.00 10.54
CA GLY A 724 5.98 1.32 11.41
C GLY A 724 5.93 -0.18 11.11
N THR A 725 4.72 -0.74 11.06
CA THR A 725 4.51 -2.15 10.66
C THR A 725 4.21 -2.31 9.16
N LYS A 726 4.56 -1.33 8.32
CA LYS A 726 4.32 -1.41 6.87
C LYS A 726 5.26 -2.43 6.25
N GLN A 727 4.74 -3.18 5.27
CA GLN A 727 5.52 -4.17 4.53
C GLN A 727 6.65 -3.48 3.75
N ILE A 728 7.81 -4.13 3.71
CA ILE A 728 8.95 -3.72 2.89
C ILE A 728 9.10 -4.75 1.78
N LEU A 729 9.14 -4.28 0.54
CA LEU A 729 9.23 -5.11 -0.66
C LEU A 729 10.62 -4.94 -1.25
N VAL A 730 11.28 -6.05 -1.58
CA VAL A 730 12.62 -6.08 -2.18
C VAL A 730 12.61 -7.03 -3.38
N ARG A 731 13.23 -6.63 -4.50
CA ARG A 731 13.42 -7.51 -5.67
C ARG A 731 14.74 -7.19 -6.38
N ARG A 732 15.32 -8.17 -7.07
CA ARG A 732 16.37 -7.93 -8.08
C ARG A 732 15.73 -7.37 -9.34
N LYS A 733 16.37 -6.37 -9.93
CA LYS A 733 15.94 -5.73 -11.18
C LYS A 733 16.03 -6.70 -12.35
N ALA A 734 15.16 -6.51 -13.34
CA ALA A 734 15.32 -7.18 -14.61
C ALA A 734 16.63 -6.74 -15.30
N THR A 735 17.25 -7.65 -16.03
CA THR A 735 18.42 -7.40 -16.89
C THR A 735 18.06 -7.74 -18.33
N ALA A 736 18.98 -7.54 -19.27
CA ALA A 736 18.72 -7.85 -20.69
C ALA A 736 18.38 -9.33 -20.92
N ASP A 737 18.92 -10.22 -20.10
CA ASP A 737 18.80 -11.68 -20.20
C ASP A 737 17.77 -12.29 -19.22
N LYS A 738 17.49 -11.62 -18.08
CA LYS A 738 16.65 -12.16 -16.99
C LYS A 738 15.52 -11.24 -16.56
N GLU A 739 14.38 -11.85 -16.25
CA GLU A 739 13.26 -11.17 -15.59
C GLU A 739 13.64 -10.77 -14.16
N ALA A 740 13.02 -9.71 -13.66
CA ALA A 740 13.13 -9.33 -12.26
C ALA A 740 12.79 -10.52 -11.35
N SER A 741 13.42 -10.60 -10.17
CA SER A 741 13.14 -11.69 -9.24
C SER A 741 11.69 -11.65 -8.73
N ASP A 742 11.24 -12.74 -8.11
CA ASP A 742 10.08 -12.64 -7.22
C ASP A 742 10.33 -11.59 -6.14
N ILE A 743 9.25 -10.96 -5.70
CA ILE A 743 9.30 -9.98 -4.62
C ILE A 743 9.47 -10.72 -3.30
N GLN A 744 10.48 -10.31 -2.54
CA GLN A 744 10.59 -10.65 -1.12
C GLN A 744 9.76 -9.64 -0.32
N PHE A 745 8.81 -10.15 0.44
CA PHE A 745 8.01 -9.37 1.38
C PHE A 745 8.61 -9.54 2.78
N ILE A 746 9.01 -8.42 3.39
CA ILE A 746 9.39 -8.34 4.79
C ILE A 746 8.23 -7.70 5.55
N TYR A 747 7.81 -8.33 6.64
CA TYR A 747 6.67 -7.90 7.47
C TYR A 747 7.17 -7.44 8.84
N PRO A 748 7.59 -6.15 8.99
CA PRO A 748 7.97 -5.62 10.28
C PRO A 748 6.85 -5.81 11.31
N LYS A 749 7.15 -6.48 12.40
CA LYS A 749 6.29 -6.54 13.59
C LYS A 749 6.76 -5.49 14.59
N LYS A 750 5.90 -5.16 15.57
CA LYS A 750 6.28 -4.33 16.71
C LYS A 750 6.18 -5.16 17.98
N GLN A 751 7.16 -5.04 18.88
CA GLN A 751 7.06 -5.65 20.21
C GLN A 751 5.85 -5.09 20.97
N LYS A 752 5.30 -5.88 21.90
CA LYS A 752 4.20 -5.44 22.75
C LYS A 752 4.66 -4.32 23.69
N ASP A 753 3.81 -3.31 23.87
CA ASP A 753 4.05 -2.24 24.82
C ASP A 753 3.93 -2.75 26.27
N ILE A 754 4.63 -2.09 27.19
CA ILE A 754 4.90 -2.58 28.55
C ILE A 754 4.20 -1.80 29.66
N ASP A 755 3.25 -0.94 29.29
CA ASP A 755 2.60 0.03 30.20
C ASP A 755 2.01 -0.60 31.47
N PHE A 756 1.48 -1.82 31.36
CA PHE A 756 0.84 -2.52 32.48
C PHE A 756 1.74 -3.55 33.17
N ILE A 757 2.96 -3.76 32.66
CA ILE A 757 3.87 -4.81 33.14
C ILE A 757 4.93 -4.21 34.06
N VAL A 758 5.58 -3.12 33.66
CA VAL A 758 6.68 -2.52 34.43
C VAL A 758 6.14 -1.63 35.54
N LYS A 759 6.59 -1.83 36.79
CA LYS A 759 6.15 -1.05 37.96
C LYS A 759 7.31 -0.68 38.86
N VAL A 760 7.13 0.36 39.68
CA VAL A 760 8.01 0.66 40.82
C VAL A 760 7.42 0.00 42.06
N TYR A 761 8.23 -0.77 42.76
CA TYR A 761 7.85 -1.40 44.02
C TYR A 761 9.08 -1.42 44.94
N ASN A 762 8.94 -0.90 46.16
CA ASN A 762 10.05 -0.77 47.12
C ASN A 762 11.33 -0.13 46.54
N ASN A 763 11.19 0.95 45.77
CA ASN A 763 12.28 1.62 45.04
C ASN A 763 13.08 0.74 44.06
N GLU A 764 12.52 -0.42 43.69
CA GLU A 764 13.01 -1.27 42.61
C GLU A 764 12.08 -1.14 41.40
N ILE A 765 12.63 -1.37 40.21
CA ILE A 765 11.82 -1.55 39.01
C ILE A 765 11.59 -3.05 38.83
N ILE A 766 10.33 -3.46 38.87
CA ILE A 766 9.88 -4.85 38.69
C ILE A 766 9.08 -5.01 37.39
N GLY A 767 8.88 -6.25 36.93
CA GLY A 767 8.18 -6.50 35.66
C GLY A 767 9.09 -6.47 34.43
N VAL A 768 10.40 -6.47 34.64
CA VAL A 768 11.41 -6.45 33.58
C VAL A 768 12.00 -7.84 33.36
N ASP A 769 12.59 -8.10 32.19
CA ASP A 769 13.26 -9.36 31.87
C ASP A 769 14.35 -9.20 30.79
N GLN A 770 14.96 -10.31 30.36
CA GLN A 770 16.05 -10.34 29.38
C GLN A 770 15.66 -9.90 27.96
N THR A 771 14.38 -9.76 27.67
CA THR A 771 13.87 -9.22 26.41
C THR A 771 13.86 -7.70 26.42
N MET A 772 14.08 -7.07 27.57
CA MET A 772 14.00 -5.63 27.74
C MET A 772 15.37 -4.97 27.84
N GLN A 773 15.35 -3.65 27.64
CA GLN A 773 16.48 -2.76 27.83
C GLN A 773 15.99 -1.49 28.51
N TYR A 774 16.89 -0.82 29.22
CA TYR A 774 16.61 0.43 29.91
C TYR A 774 17.71 1.45 29.69
N ARG A 775 17.39 2.72 29.94
CA ARG A 775 18.38 3.80 29.98
C ARG A 775 17.90 4.91 30.91
N LEU A 776 18.81 5.76 31.37
CA LEU A 776 18.40 7.01 31.99
C LEU A 776 17.87 7.95 30.90
N LYS A 777 16.80 8.69 31.19
CA LYS A 777 16.27 9.71 30.29
C LYS A 777 17.39 10.65 29.82
N ASP A 778 17.37 10.99 28.54
CA ASP A 778 18.38 11.81 27.86
C ASP A 778 19.78 11.18 27.71
N SER A 779 19.96 9.90 28.06
CA SER A 779 21.16 9.13 27.69
C SER A 779 21.02 8.44 26.34
N ASP A 780 22.14 8.29 25.62
CA ASP A 780 22.14 7.71 24.27
C ASP A 780 22.08 6.17 24.29
N ASP A 781 22.72 5.54 25.28
CA ASP A 781 22.95 4.10 25.28
C ASP A 781 21.85 3.33 26.02
N TRP A 782 21.23 2.38 25.31
CA TRP A 782 20.35 1.39 25.91
C TRP A 782 21.15 0.25 26.53
N ILE A 783 20.77 -0.16 27.74
CA ILE A 783 21.42 -1.23 28.50
C ILE A 783 20.48 -2.42 28.57
N ASN A 784 20.98 -3.59 28.16
CA ASN A 784 20.24 -4.84 28.27
C ASN A 784 19.96 -5.16 29.75
N ILE A 785 18.72 -5.58 30.01
CA ILE A 785 18.33 -6.10 31.31
C ILE A 785 18.69 -7.58 31.37
N ASN A 786 19.31 -8.02 32.46
CA ASN A 786 19.78 -9.38 32.70
C ASN A 786 19.19 -9.97 33.98
N THR A 787 18.20 -9.31 34.59
CA THR A 787 17.52 -9.69 35.83
C THR A 787 16.00 -9.53 35.68
N LEU A 788 15.22 -10.03 36.64
CA LEU A 788 13.76 -9.84 36.66
C LEU A 788 13.31 -8.56 37.39
N ARG A 789 14.27 -7.84 37.96
CA ARG A 789 14.09 -6.59 38.70
C ARG A 789 15.40 -5.79 38.72
N LEU A 790 15.30 -4.47 38.68
CA LEU A 790 16.44 -3.56 38.79
C LEU A 790 16.47 -2.96 40.19
N LYS A 791 17.57 -3.20 40.91
CA LYS A 791 17.81 -2.74 42.29
C LYS A 791 18.91 -1.67 42.30
N ASN A 792 19.03 -0.95 43.41
CA ASN A 792 20.10 0.03 43.65
C ASN A 792 20.19 1.13 42.58
N LEU A 793 19.05 1.49 41.98
CA LEU A 793 18.96 2.56 40.99
C LEU A 793 19.19 3.92 41.68
N SER A 794 19.79 4.85 40.93
CA SER A 794 19.90 6.26 41.33
C SER A 794 18.58 6.97 41.08
N ASP A 795 18.39 8.13 41.71
CA ASP A 795 17.22 8.97 41.42
C ASP A 795 17.24 9.44 39.96
N GLY A 796 16.07 9.46 39.35
CA GLY A 796 15.94 9.84 37.95
C GLY A 796 14.73 9.24 37.26
N ILE A 797 14.60 9.56 35.98
CA ILE A 797 13.58 8.99 35.09
C ILE A 797 14.29 7.96 34.21
N TYR A 798 13.84 6.72 34.30
CA TYR A 798 14.32 5.62 33.47
C TYR A 798 13.33 5.36 32.34
N GLU A 799 13.85 5.16 31.14
CA GLU A 799 13.08 4.69 29.99
C GLU A 799 13.32 3.19 29.83
N ILE A 800 12.25 2.41 29.70
CA ILE A 800 12.31 0.95 29.57
C ILE A 800 11.52 0.52 28.34
N ARG A 801 12.05 -0.40 27.55
CA ARG A 801 11.35 -0.96 26.37
C ARG A 801 11.73 -2.41 26.13
N VAL A 802 10.90 -3.13 25.39
CA VAL A 802 11.29 -4.42 24.80
C VAL A 802 12.26 -4.16 23.66
N LYS A 803 13.37 -4.91 23.63
CA LYS A 803 14.45 -4.69 22.68
C LYS A 803 14.05 -5.10 21.24
N PRO A 804 14.58 -4.40 20.23
CA PRO A 804 14.35 -4.77 18.83
C PRO A 804 14.90 -6.17 18.52
N GLN A 805 14.38 -6.78 17.46
CA GLN A 805 14.91 -8.00 16.85
C GLN A 805 14.92 -7.83 15.32
N ILE A 806 15.52 -8.77 14.60
CA ILE A 806 15.45 -8.81 13.14
C ILE A 806 13.97 -8.85 12.72
N ASN A 807 13.58 -7.90 11.87
CA ASN A 807 12.20 -7.70 11.40
C ASN A 807 11.17 -7.38 12.51
N VAL A 808 11.60 -7.10 13.75
CA VAL A 808 10.70 -6.75 14.87
C VAL A 808 11.16 -5.48 15.55
N LEU A 809 10.43 -4.39 15.31
CA LEU A 809 10.64 -3.09 15.93
C LEU A 809 10.53 -3.17 17.45
N ALA A 810 11.32 -2.35 18.14
CA ALA A 810 11.23 -2.21 19.60
C ALA A 810 9.82 -1.75 20.02
N SER A 811 9.44 -2.02 21.28
CA SER A 811 8.22 -1.42 21.83
C SER A 811 8.42 0.08 21.98
N ASP A 812 7.33 0.82 22.20
CA ASP A 812 7.50 2.16 22.76
C ASP A 812 8.09 2.03 24.17
N TYR A 813 8.82 3.07 24.60
CA TYR A 813 9.39 3.08 25.93
C TYR A 813 8.38 3.58 26.95
N LYS A 814 8.47 3.04 28.17
CA LYS A 814 7.77 3.53 29.35
C LYS A 814 8.73 4.33 30.21
N GLU A 815 8.32 5.53 30.62
CA GLU A 815 9.04 6.31 31.63
C GLU A 815 8.69 5.84 33.04
N VAL A 816 9.70 5.66 33.88
CA VAL A 816 9.59 5.22 35.27
C VAL A 816 10.44 6.12 36.16
N LYS A 817 9.81 6.78 37.13
CA LYS A 817 10.50 7.65 38.08
C LYS A 817 10.96 6.87 39.30
N ILE A 818 12.25 6.95 39.63
CA ILE A 818 12.82 6.50 40.89
C ILE A 818 13.15 7.73 41.74
N SER A 819 12.71 7.70 43.00
CA SER A 819 13.01 8.74 43.99
C SER A 819 13.21 8.05 45.33
N ARG A 820 14.42 8.12 45.87
CA ARG A 820 14.70 7.69 47.24
C ARG A 820 14.04 8.71 48.18
N ASN A 821 13.11 8.23 49.00
CA ASN A 821 12.62 8.97 50.16
C ASN A 821 13.66 8.93 51.27
#